data_AF-A0A146K6K4-F1
#
_entry.id   AF-A0A146K6K4-F1
#
_cell.length_a   1.000
_cell.length_b   1.000
_cell.length_c   1.000
_cell.angle_alpha   90.00
_cell.angle_beta   90.00
_cell.angle_gamma   90.00
#
_symmetry.space_group_name_H-M   'P 1'
#
loop_
_entity.id
_entity.type
_entity.pdbx_description
1 polymer ?
#
loop_
_entity_poly.entity_id
_entity_poly.type
_entity_poly.pdbx_seq_one_letter_code
_entity_poly.pdbx_strand_id
1 'polypeptide(L)'
;HENALLIDNKDHIKNKNIVTYFAAIVQIVLVLTSLIQGCVIIYSTDFGFIFGQASGGNGYIAISGVGAIGFVFQAISIYLSAKQMATKQDKLLKVISLIIPCIMLIITIVAPLQSHVDRYGPVVVPSNGGADIFWYTADNQQTKLCVAGKLYYGNTNLNETKQKKSCSDEVDVDYLKYHALHINIDDFRFQLFGIEHHFCVTHKNDVKFTVITDMHQNEKYAKMVLNDSKQDLIISCGDMTDGAQKIQMYNVFKYHNTSQFIQALGNHESFHPELNILQGRQRNYHEVIKGQHFYFLYIFNDSTNSAPSASETEKALKWLETEIPKSVGLKFIVSHHPVYSTGQTGAYRQFTEGIEAILDKFPASQIMAVFTGHDHIYSTFKRNDTFIFVNGLAGGKIRSVNASSMGERKWNAEKLVGPLKQTDDEKTLGYNHHLLSFVKYTKTVVDVSAESVNYTIIDLDTGKIIEKYVQEYKDNNFYGPIVTPYQQGANISWRTSDSQKTMLCVDGWLYYGANNSLNTSKHEGCGYDPDVPALKHHSLLIPRSQFNASLFGKEIHFDNTPKNKFKFLVTTDVHGNAVHSQEAIKDMENFDFHINGGDTTYWGKDDEFACVFKNFHTKPFIQAVGNHESCADNSPITIREDIFHQVINGINFYFLFVFDREHVLNHFVDAVSEQNIKKSLDFLEEHLKIDEGPKFIVSHYMHYSTGEFGSHPTYANGINQLLEKYSDKQIVAMFSGHDHIFSAFKHYGIHSLVCASGGGWLDPVYDANVMKDRVWTTKELHGPLPKSDNERSMGYENHLDSYQKYTRTEVDMADGHITFTIRELPTWEILKIYEQDY
;
A
#
# COMPACT_ATOMS: atom_id res chain seq x y z
N HIS A 1 -65.69 0.03 98.07
CA HIS A 1 -64.77 0.55 99.09
C HIS A 1 -63.38 0.00 98.83
N GLU A 2 -62.38 0.81 99.17
CA GLU A 2 -60.94 0.73 98.93
C GLU A 2 -60.25 -0.64 98.94
N ASN A 3 -59.26 -0.75 98.02
CA ASN A 3 -57.93 -1.38 98.12
C ASN A 3 -57.69 -2.49 99.15
N ALA A 4 -57.32 -3.68 98.66
CA ALA A 4 -56.00 -4.33 98.84
C ALA A 4 -56.03 -5.75 98.24
N LEU A 5 -55.23 -6.03 97.19
CA LEU A 5 -54.02 -6.89 97.20
C LEU A 5 -54.36 -8.40 97.32
N LEU A 6 -53.79 -9.35 96.57
CA LEU A 6 -52.72 -9.47 95.57
C LEU A 6 -52.68 -10.98 95.16
N ILE A 7 -51.75 -11.35 94.27
CA ILE A 7 -51.36 -12.73 93.83
C ILE A 7 -52.25 -13.26 92.68
N ASP A 8 -51.77 -13.68 91.51
CA ASP A 8 -50.44 -13.75 90.85
C ASP A 8 -50.71 -14.10 89.36
N ASN A 9 -49.91 -13.56 88.43
CA ASN A 9 -50.11 -13.73 86.99
C ASN A 9 -48.75 -13.83 86.30
N LYS A 10 -48.16 -15.03 86.32
CA LYS A 10 -46.83 -15.31 85.73
C LYS A 10 -46.83 -16.12 84.44
N ASP A 11 -47.96 -16.64 83.96
CA ASP A 11 -47.95 -17.53 82.79
C ASP A 11 -48.37 -16.89 81.46
N HIS A 12 -48.81 -15.62 81.44
CA HIS A 12 -49.26 -14.98 80.20
C HIS A 12 -48.17 -14.26 79.37
N ILE A 13 -46.93 -14.16 79.87
CA ILE A 13 -45.87 -13.40 79.18
C ILE A 13 -45.02 -14.28 78.24
N LYS A 14 -44.95 -15.61 78.44
CA LYS A 14 -44.14 -16.48 77.57
C LYS A 14 -44.75 -16.76 76.19
N ASN A 15 -46.08 -16.79 76.05
CA ASN A 15 -46.72 -17.07 74.76
C ASN A 15 -46.80 -15.88 73.80
N LYS A 16 -46.76 -14.63 74.30
CA LYS A 16 -46.73 -13.45 73.41
C LYS A 16 -45.40 -13.35 72.65
N ASN A 17 -44.28 -13.65 73.30
CA ASN A 17 -42.97 -13.54 72.66
C ASN A 17 -42.78 -14.57 71.54
N ILE A 18 -43.25 -15.81 71.71
CA ILE A 18 -43.13 -16.85 70.68
C ILE A 18 -43.91 -16.48 69.41
N VAL A 19 -45.13 -15.96 69.56
CA VAL A 19 -45.93 -15.51 68.41
C VAL A 19 -45.27 -14.32 67.71
N THR A 20 -44.69 -13.38 68.45
CA THR A 20 -43.96 -12.24 67.88
C THR A 20 -42.68 -12.67 67.15
N TYR A 21 -41.89 -13.58 67.72
CA TYR A 21 -40.70 -14.12 67.06
C TYR A 21 -41.06 -14.94 65.82
N PHE A 22 -42.13 -15.73 65.87
CA PHE A 22 -42.59 -16.50 64.72
C PHE A 22 -43.07 -15.58 63.59
N ALA A 23 -43.82 -14.52 63.91
CA ALA A 23 -44.23 -13.52 62.93
C ALA A 23 -43.02 -12.77 62.31
N ALA A 24 -42.02 -12.44 63.11
CA ALA A 24 -40.79 -11.82 62.63
C ALA A 24 -39.98 -12.75 61.70
N ILE A 25 -39.86 -14.04 62.05
CA ILE A 25 -39.20 -15.03 61.20
C ILE A 25 -39.96 -15.22 59.88
N VAL A 26 -41.28 -15.31 59.92
CA VAL A 26 -42.11 -15.41 58.70
C VAL A 26 -41.94 -14.16 57.82
N GLN A 27 -41.88 -12.96 58.40
CA GLN A 27 -41.59 -11.74 57.65
C GLN A 27 -40.18 -11.71 57.04
N ILE A 28 -39.16 -12.15 57.79
CA ILE A 28 -37.78 -12.25 57.28
C ILE A 28 -37.73 -13.25 56.12
N VAL A 29 -38.38 -14.41 56.25
CA VAL A 29 -38.47 -15.40 55.18
C VAL A 29 -39.20 -14.81 53.98
N LEU A 30 -40.34 -14.14 54.15
CA LEU A 30 -41.06 -13.52 53.03
C LEU A 30 -40.23 -12.43 52.32
N VAL A 31 -39.48 -11.62 53.07
CA VAL A 31 -38.56 -10.62 52.50
C VAL A 31 -37.41 -11.29 51.76
N LEU A 32 -36.80 -12.33 52.32
CA LEU A 32 -35.72 -13.09 51.68
C LEU A 32 -36.20 -13.82 50.43
N THR A 33 -37.37 -14.47 50.47
CA THR A 33 -37.96 -15.13 49.30
C THR A 33 -38.28 -14.12 48.21
N SER A 34 -38.75 -12.92 48.59
CA SER A 34 -39.03 -11.83 47.64
C SER A 34 -37.76 -11.19 47.07
N LEU A 35 -36.69 -11.09 47.86
CA LEU A 35 -35.36 -10.68 47.39
C LEU A 35 -34.78 -11.73 46.44
N ILE A 36 -34.91 -13.02 46.77
CA ILE A 36 -34.51 -14.13 45.88
C ILE A 36 -35.35 -14.11 44.61
N GLN A 37 -36.67 -13.89 44.68
CA GLN A 37 -37.52 -13.75 43.49
C GLN A 37 -37.17 -12.51 42.67
N GLY A 38 -36.86 -11.37 43.30
CA GLY A 38 -36.38 -10.16 42.62
C GLY A 38 -35.03 -10.39 41.95
N CYS A 39 -34.08 -11.03 42.64
CA CYS A 39 -32.79 -11.43 42.08
C CYS A 39 -32.94 -12.46 40.97
N VAL A 40 -33.86 -13.43 41.08
CA VAL A 40 -34.19 -14.40 40.03
C VAL A 40 -34.88 -13.72 38.87
N ILE A 41 -35.75 -12.72 39.08
CA ILE A 41 -36.36 -11.93 38.01
C ILE A 41 -35.28 -11.12 37.29
N ILE A 42 -34.38 -10.45 38.01
CA ILE A 42 -33.25 -9.68 37.46
C ILE A 42 -32.23 -10.61 36.74
N TYR A 43 -31.92 -11.79 37.29
CA TYR A 43 -31.08 -12.78 36.60
C TYR A 43 -31.81 -13.45 35.43
N SER A 44 -33.14 -13.61 35.52
CA SER A 44 -33.98 -14.11 34.44
C SER A 44 -34.33 -13.05 33.41
N THR A 45 -34.05 -11.77 33.62
CA THR A 45 -34.12 -10.77 32.54
C THR A 45 -32.92 -10.88 31.60
N ASP A 46 -31.79 -11.44 32.07
CA ASP A 46 -30.69 -11.90 31.20
C ASP A 46 -31.01 -13.26 30.54
N PHE A 47 -31.75 -14.16 31.21
CA PHE A 47 -32.15 -15.47 30.65
C PHE A 47 -33.45 -15.46 29.81
N GLY A 48 -34.32 -14.48 30.02
CA GLY A 48 -35.64 -14.32 29.41
C GLY A 48 -35.61 -13.84 27.96
N PHE A 49 -34.40 -13.54 27.46
CA PHE A 49 -34.17 -13.27 26.06
C PHE A 49 -34.48 -14.48 25.16
N ILE A 50 -34.48 -15.71 25.70
CA ILE A 50 -34.84 -16.93 24.96
C ILE A 50 -36.35 -17.02 24.67
N PHE A 51 -37.22 -16.40 25.47
CA PHE A 51 -38.69 -16.41 25.25
C PHE A 51 -39.25 -15.12 24.63
N GLY A 52 -38.47 -14.03 24.62
CA GLY A 52 -38.90 -12.71 24.12
C GLY A 52 -39.04 -12.57 22.61
N GLN A 53 -38.54 -13.52 21.80
CA GLN A 53 -38.67 -13.45 20.34
C GLN A 53 -40.07 -13.86 19.83
N ALA A 54 -40.91 -14.50 20.64
CA ALA A 54 -42.21 -15.01 20.17
C ALA A 54 -43.41 -14.05 20.41
N SER A 55 -43.24 -12.98 21.19
CA SER A 55 -44.32 -12.01 21.46
C SER A 55 -43.77 -10.60 21.47
N GLY A 56 -43.91 -9.88 20.35
CA GLY A 56 -43.33 -8.56 20.17
C GLY A 56 -43.65 -7.61 21.33
N GLY A 57 -42.60 -7.07 21.97
CA GLY A 57 -42.55 -5.86 22.82
C GLY A 57 -43.44 -5.76 24.06
N ASN A 58 -44.73 -6.10 23.96
CA ASN A 58 -45.77 -5.85 24.94
C ASN A 58 -45.70 -6.78 26.16
N GLY A 59 -45.03 -7.93 26.06
CA GLY A 59 -44.84 -8.85 27.20
C GLY A 59 -43.98 -8.26 28.32
N TYR A 60 -42.97 -7.44 27.97
CA TYR A 60 -42.06 -6.85 28.95
C TYR A 60 -42.75 -5.76 29.80
N ILE A 61 -43.63 -4.97 29.19
CA ILE A 61 -44.42 -3.93 29.89
C ILE A 61 -45.46 -4.58 30.82
N ALA A 62 -46.07 -5.69 30.39
CA ALA A 62 -47.03 -6.41 31.22
C ALA A 62 -46.36 -7.08 32.44
N ILE A 63 -45.21 -7.74 32.27
CA ILE A 63 -44.50 -8.41 33.36
C ILE A 63 -43.91 -7.40 34.36
N SER A 64 -43.31 -6.31 33.86
CA SER A 64 -42.79 -5.23 34.72
C SER A 64 -43.92 -4.46 35.44
N GLY A 65 -45.06 -4.25 34.77
CA GLY A 65 -46.25 -3.66 35.37
C GLY A 65 -46.85 -4.51 36.49
N VAL A 66 -46.98 -5.83 36.27
CA VAL A 66 -47.46 -6.76 37.31
C VAL A 66 -46.46 -6.85 38.47
N GLY A 67 -45.16 -6.86 38.19
CA GLY A 67 -44.10 -6.80 39.21
C GLY A 67 -44.19 -5.52 40.04
N ALA A 68 -44.31 -4.36 39.41
CA ALA A 68 -44.42 -3.06 40.09
C ALA A 68 -45.69 -2.97 40.95
N ILE A 69 -46.83 -3.46 40.45
CA ILE A 69 -48.08 -3.55 41.21
C ILE A 69 -47.90 -4.48 42.42
N GLY A 70 -47.30 -5.66 42.22
CA GLY A 70 -46.96 -6.59 43.29
C GLY A 70 -46.10 -5.95 44.38
N PHE A 71 -45.05 -5.21 44.00
CA PHE A 71 -44.18 -4.48 44.92
C PHE A 71 -44.92 -3.36 45.67
N VAL A 72 -45.82 -2.63 45.03
CA VAL A 72 -46.65 -1.60 45.68
C VAL A 72 -47.55 -2.24 46.73
N PHE A 73 -48.23 -3.36 46.41
CA PHE A 73 -49.05 -4.08 47.39
C PHE A 73 -48.22 -4.63 48.55
N GLN A 74 -47.00 -5.10 48.29
CA GLN A 74 -46.10 -5.60 49.32
C GLN A 74 -45.57 -4.47 50.22
N ALA A 75 -45.20 -3.33 49.65
CA ALA A 75 -44.80 -2.14 50.40
C ALA A 75 -45.95 -1.61 51.28
N ILE A 76 -47.18 -1.60 50.76
CA ILE A 76 -48.38 -1.27 51.54
C ILE A 76 -48.58 -2.29 52.67
N SER A 77 -48.42 -3.58 52.41
CA SER A 77 -48.54 -4.63 53.42
C SER A 77 -47.50 -4.52 54.54
N ILE A 78 -46.24 -4.25 54.20
CA ILE A 78 -45.15 -4.00 55.15
C ILE A 78 -45.44 -2.72 55.96
N TYR A 79 -45.88 -1.64 55.30
CA TYR A 79 -46.23 -0.38 55.97
C TYR A 79 -47.40 -0.56 56.95
N LEU A 80 -48.46 -1.27 56.55
CA LEU A 80 -49.61 -1.56 57.41
C LEU A 80 -49.23 -2.47 58.60
N SER A 81 -48.36 -3.46 58.37
CA SER A 81 -47.82 -4.33 59.42
C SER A 81 -46.94 -3.55 60.40
N ALA A 82 -46.05 -2.68 59.90
CA ALA A 82 -45.22 -1.80 60.72
C ALA A 82 -46.06 -0.78 61.52
N LYS A 83 -47.18 -0.31 60.96
CA LYS A 83 -48.15 0.56 61.64
C LYS A 83 -48.85 -0.16 62.79
N GLN A 84 -49.18 -1.45 62.64
CA GLN A 84 -49.79 -2.26 63.71
C GLN A 84 -48.81 -2.64 64.83
N MET A 85 -47.52 -2.85 64.51
CA MET A 85 -46.50 -3.22 65.50
C MET A 85 -45.94 -2.03 66.31
N ALA A 86 -46.28 -0.79 65.94
CA ALA A 86 -45.73 0.42 66.55
C ALA A 86 -46.31 0.73 67.94
N THR A 87 -45.78 0.09 68.97
CA THR A 87 -45.71 0.72 70.31
C THR A 87 -44.60 1.79 70.31
N LYS A 88 -44.66 2.72 71.28
CA LYS A 88 -44.02 4.06 71.26
C LYS A 88 -42.49 4.14 71.02
N GLN A 89 -41.74 3.05 70.83
CA GLN A 89 -40.26 3.09 70.91
C GLN A 89 -39.43 2.95 69.63
N ASP A 90 -39.96 2.54 68.47
CA ASP A 90 -39.09 2.42 67.28
C ASP A 90 -39.43 3.40 66.15
N LYS A 91 -39.03 4.66 66.35
CA LYS A 91 -39.02 5.68 65.28
C LYS A 91 -38.10 5.28 64.12
N LEU A 92 -37.04 4.51 64.39
CA LEU A 92 -36.08 4.08 63.38
C LEU A 92 -36.67 3.07 62.39
N LEU A 93 -37.41 2.06 62.87
CA LEU A 93 -38.08 1.08 61.98
C LEU A 93 -39.11 1.76 61.08
N LYS A 94 -39.85 2.76 61.59
CA LYS A 94 -40.81 3.52 60.76
C LYS A 94 -40.12 4.24 59.61
N VAL A 95 -38.97 4.88 59.88
CA VAL A 95 -38.20 5.59 58.85
C VAL A 95 -37.64 4.60 57.83
N ILE A 96 -37.04 3.48 58.26
CA ILE A 96 -36.50 2.46 57.34
C ILE A 96 -37.61 1.83 56.47
N SER A 97 -38.78 1.54 57.06
CA SER A 97 -39.92 0.96 56.34
C SER A 97 -40.55 1.89 55.29
N LEU A 98 -40.30 3.21 55.39
CA LEU A 98 -40.71 4.21 54.41
C LEU A 98 -39.62 4.46 53.36
N ILE A 99 -38.35 4.47 53.77
CA ILE A 99 -37.23 4.76 52.88
C ILE A 99 -36.99 3.64 51.87
N ILE A 100 -37.05 2.37 52.29
CA ILE A 100 -36.75 1.23 51.39
C ILE A 100 -37.73 1.17 50.21
N PRO A 101 -39.06 1.24 50.39
CA PRO A 101 -40.00 1.27 49.27
C PRO A 101 -39.82 2.50 48.39
N CYS A 102 -39.50 3.67 48.95
CA CYS A 102 -39.23 4.87 48.15
C CYS A 102 -37.95 4.72 47.31
N ILE A 103 -36.87 4.17 47.87
CA ILE A 103 -35.63 3.90 47.11
C ILE A 103 -35.91 2.86 46.02
N MET A 104 -36.64 1.78 46.33
CA MET A 104 -36.98 0.76 45.34
C MET A 104 -37.91 1.32 44.25
N LEU A 105 -38.90 2.15 44.60
CA LEU A 105 -39.74 2.84 43.64
C LEU A 105 -38.93 3.81 42.76
N ILE A 106 -37.99 4.55 43.36
CA ILE A 106 -37.07 5.40 42.62
C ILE A 106 -36.21 4.55 41.68
N ILE A 107 -35.67 3.41 42.11
CA ILE A 107 -34.90 2.51 41.23
C ILE A 107 -35.80 1.97 40.10
N THR A 108 -37.02 1.55 40.38
CA THR A 108 -37.96 1.02 39.37
C THR A 108 -38.46 2.09 38.40
N ILE A 109 -38.53 3.37 38.81
CA ILE A 109 -38.91 4.49 37.95
C ILE A 109 -37.70 5.04 37.18
N VAL A 110 -36.54 5.14 37.82
CA VAL A 110 -35.33 5.74 37.26
C VAL A 110 -34.54 4.76 36.40
N ALA A 111 -34.54 3.46 36.69
CA ALA A 111 -33.83 2.47 35.87
C ALA A 111 -34.38 2.36 34.43
N PRO A 112 -35.71 2.42 34.18
CA PRO A 112 -36.23 2.55 32.81
C PRO A 112 -35.93 3.91 32.17
N LEU A 113 -35.84 4.99 32.96
CA LEU A 113 -35.47 6.32 32.46
C LEU A 113 -33.97 6.41 32.09
N GLN A 114 -33.14 5.48 32.54
CA GLN A 114 -31.71 5.40 32.18
C GLN A 114 -31.43 4.60 30.90
N SER A 115 -32.42 3.92 30.31
CA SER A 115 -32.24 3.14 29.07
C SER A 115 -32.60 3.90 27.78
N HIS A 116 -32.73 5.24 27.85
CA HIS A 116 -32.84 6.14 26.70
C HIS A 116 -31.52 6.26 25.95
N VAL A 117 -31.10 5.13 25.39
CA VAL A 117 -30.02 5.00 24.45
C VAL A 117 -30.64 5.24 23.07
N ASP A 118 -30.80 6.51 22.69
CA ASP A 118 -31.76 6.83 21.63
C ASP A 118 -31.18 6.83 20.20
N ARG A 119 -29.86 6.82 20.01
CA ARG A 119 -29.25 6.80 18.66
C ARG A 119 -27.72 6.62 18.62
N TYR A 120 -27.20 5.98 17.58
CA TYR A 120 -25.80 6.05 17.17
C TYR A 120 -25.67 6.08 15.64
N GLY A 121 -24.50 6.48 15.15
CA GLY A 121 -24.22 6.65 13.72
C GLY A 121 -24.27 8.12 13.28
N PRO A 122 -24.00 8.39 11.99
CA PRO A 122 -23.84 7.41 10.92
C PRO A 122 -22.50 6.66 10.99
N VAL A 123 -22.52 5.38 10.65
CA VAL A 123 -21.33 4.59 10.30
C VAL A 123 -21.32 4.47 8.79
N VAL A 124 -20.33 5.08 8.15
CA VAL A 124 -20.23 5.12 6.68
C VAL A 124 -19.17 4.11 6.24
N VAL A 125 -19.60 3.05 5.57
CA VAL A 125 -18.75 1.97 5.09
C VAL A 125 -18.61 2.09 3.57
N PRO A 126 -17.41 2.37 3.04
CA PRO A 126 -17.20 2.44 1.59
C PRO A 126 -17.54 1.11 0.92
N SER A 127 -18.16 1.17 -0.25
CA SER A 127 -18.48 0.00 -1.07
C SER A 127 -18.22 0.29 -2.55
N ASN A 128 -18.03 -0.76 -3.36
CA ASN A 128 -17.88 -0.61 -4.81
C ASN A 128 -19.07 0.14 -5.43
N GLY A 129 -18.83 1.38 -5.88
CA GLY A 129 -19.83 2.28 -6.44
C GLY A 129 -20.47 3.26 -5.45
N GLY A 130 -20.00 3.34 -4.20
CA GLY A 130 -20.43 4.40 -3.27
C GLY A 130 -20.22 4.05 -1.80
N ALA A 131 -21.29 4.08 -1.00
CA ALA A 131 -21.21 3.77 0.43
C ALA A 131 -22.48 3.16 1.02
N ASP A 132 -22.28 2.31 2.02
CA ASP A 132 -23.31 1.83 2.92
C ASP A 132 -23.32 2.69 4.19
N ILE A 133 -24.47 3.23 4.56
CA ILE A 133 -24.64 4.03 5.77
C ILE A 133 -25.48 3.25 6.76
N PHE A 134 -24.93 3.03 7.94
CA PHE A 134 -25.60 2.37 9.05
C PHE A 134 -25.85 3.35 10.20
N TRP A 135 -27.05 3.33 10.75
CA TRP A 135 -27.36 4.06 11.97
C TRP A 135 -28.45 3.37 12.77
N TYR A 136 -28.55 3.77 14.03
CA TYR A 136 -29.56 3.28 14.95
C TYR A 136 -30.36 4.46 15.49
N THR A 137 -31.67 4.31 15.58
CA THR A 137 -32.54 5.24 16.32
C THR A 137 -33.62 4.47 17.08
N ALA A 138 -33.93 4.93 18.28
CA ALA A 138 -35.09 4.47 19.03
C ALA A 138 -36.39 5.16 18.59
N ASP A 139 -36.29 6.31 17.91
CA ASP A 139 -37.38 7.15 17.45
C ASP A 139 -37.59 7.05 15.92
N ASN A 140 -38.81 6.69 15.52
CA ASN A 140 -39.23 6.50 14.13
C ASN A 140 -39.16 7.79 13.30
N GLN A 141 -39.21 8.98 13.91
CA GLN A 141 -39.11 10.25 13.19
C GLN A 141 -37.69 10.58 12.72
N GLN A 142 -36.68 9.89 13.26
CA GLN A 142 -35.25 10.13 12.98
C GLN A 142 -34.66 9.12 11.99
N THR A 143 -35.51 8.49 11.18
CA THR A 143 -35.16 7.47 10.17
C THR A 143 -34.85 8.07 8.79
N LYS A 144 -34.85 9.40 8.69
CA LYS A 144 -34.73 10.16 7.45
C LYS A 144 -33.29 10.56 7.17
N LEU A 145 -32.84 10.30 5.95
CA LEU A 145 -31.55 10.74 5.42
C LEU A 145 -31.80 11.56 4.15
N CYS A 146 -31.44 12.84 4.12
CA CYS A 146 -31.55 13.65 2.89
C CYS A 146 -30.17 13.66 2.21
N VAL A 147 -30.05 13.02 1.04
CA VAL A 147 -28.81 12.91 0.25
C VAL A 147 -29.02 13.64 -1.07
N ALA A 148 -28.19 14.65 -1.35
CA ALA A 148 -28.31 15.47 -2.57
C ALA A 148 -29.75 15.99 -2.83
N GLY A 149 -30.45 16.42 -1.77
CA GLY A 149 -31.82 16.91 -1.83
C GLY A 149 -32.92 15.86 -2.00
N LYS A 150 -32.57 14.56 -2.02
CA LYS A 150 -33.52 13.44 -2.06
C LYS A 150 -33.63 12.79 -0.69
N LEU A 151 -34.85 12.42 -0.29
CA LEU A 151 -35.12 11.78 0.99
C LEU A 151 -35.03 10.26 0.87
N TYR A 152 -34.26 9.65 1.75
CA TYR A 152 -34.11 8.23 1.91
C TYR A 152 -34.58 7.82 3.31
N TYR A 153 -35.14 6.61 3.39
CA TYR A 153 -35.56 5.98 4.62
C TYR A 153 -34.73 4.72 4.80
N GLY A 154 -34.08 4.58 5.95
CA GLY A 154 -33.29 3.40 6.23
C GLY A 154 -34.15 2.15 6.38
N ASN A 155 -33.80 1.08 5.68
CA ASN A 155 -34.41 -0.25 5.82
C ASN A 155 -33.46 -1.15 6.64
N THR A 156 -33.95 -2.24 7.23
CA THR A 156 -33.10 -3.30 7.78
C THR A 156 -32.34 -4.08 6.70
N ASN A 157 -32.79 -4.02 5.44
CA ASN A 157 -32.16 -4.72 4.33
C ASN A 157 -31.59 -3.72 3.31
N LEU A 158 -30.28 -3.79 3.05
CA LEU A 158 -29.58 -2.94 2.07
C LEU A 158 -30.20 -3.01 0.67
N ASN A 159 -30.82 -4.15 0.31
CA ASN A 159 -31.34 -4.39 -1.04
C ASN A 159 -32.74 -3.80 -1.29
N GLU A 160 -33.40 -3.22 -0.28
CA GLU A 160 -34.78 -2.74 -0.38
C GLU A 160 -34.87 -1.23 -0.14
N THR A 161 -34.19 -0.46 -0.98
CA THR A 161 -34.21 1.00 -0.89
C THR A 161 -35.49 1.56 -1.54
N LYS A 162 -36.40 2.12 -0.75
CA LYS A 162 -37.55 2.88 -1.25
C LYS A 162 -37.16 4.35 -1.44
N GLN A 163 -37.07 4.82 -2.69
CA GLN A 163 -36.75 6.22 -3.03
C GLN A 163 -38.03 7.06 -3.23
N LYS A 164 -38.06 8.31 -2.74
CA LYS A 164 -39.13 9.29 -3.03
C LYS A 164 -38.58 10.63 -3.55
N LYS A 165 -39.47 11.45 -4.15
CA LYS A 165 -39.14 12.66 -4.93
C LYS A 165 -38.79 13.92 -4.11
N SER A 166 -39.12 14.03 -2.81
CA SER A 166 -38.90 15.27 -2.03
C SER A 166 -38.59 15.03 -0.53
N CYS A 167 -37.75 15.89 0.07
CA CYS A 167 -37.46 15.91 1.53
C CYS A 167 -38.62 16.46 2.39
N SER A 168 -39.76 16.85 1.80
CA SER A 168 -40.95 17.37 2.49
C SER A 168 -42.06 16.35 2.79
N ASP A 169 -42.00 15.13 2.26
CA ASP A 169 -43.15 14.22 2.29
C ASP A 169 -43.23 13.41 3.61
N GLU A 170 -44.39 13.39 4.26
CA GLU A 170 -44.68 12.53 5.43
C GLU A 170 -44.94 11.07 5.01
N VAL A 171 -44.43 10.11 5.78
CA VAL A 171 -44.54 8.67 5.52
C VAL A 171 -44.70 7.90 6.83
N ASP A 172 -45.58 6.89 6.80
CA ASP A 172 -45.75 5.87 7.83
C ASP A 172 -44.69 4.77 7.61
N VAL A 173 -43.69 4.67 8.49
CA VAL A 173 -42.55 3.75 8.36
C VAL A 173 -42.65 2.65 9.41
N ASP A 174 -42.48 1.39 8.99
CA ASP A 174 -42.43 0.22 9.87
C ASP A 174 -41.33 0.37 10.93
N TYR A 175 -41.61 -0.14 12.14
CA TYR A 175 -40.82 -0.02 13.37
C TYR A 175 -39.45 -0.69 13.33
N LEU A 176 -38.52 -0.14 12.54
CA LEU A 176 -37.15 -0.63 12.44
C LEU A 176 -36.23 0.30 13.24
N LYS A 177 -35.47 -0.27 14.18
CA LYS A 177 -34.49 0.49 15.00
C LYS A 177 -33.10 0.55 14.36
N TYR A 178 -32.84 -0.34 13.41
CA TYR A 178 -31.60 -0.44 12.66
C TYR A 178 -31.87 -0.03 11.23
N HIS A 179 -31.01 0.84 10.73
CA HIS A 179 -31.13 1.43 9.42
C HIS A 179 -29.85 1.20 8.65
N ALA A 180 -30.01 0.69 7.44
CA ALA A 180 -28.97 0.58 6.45
C ALA A 180 -29.46 1.26 5.16
N LEU A 181 -28.55 1.97 4.49
CA LEU A 181 -28.82 2.60 3.21
C LEU A 181 -27.59 2.51 2.33
N HIS A 182 -27.73 1.94 1.14
CA HIS A 182 -26.71 2.02 0.11
C HIS A 182 -26.91 3.27 -0.75
N ILE A 183 -25.85 4.05 -0.94
CA ILE A 183 -25.81 5.22 -1.81
C ILE A 183 -24.80 4.96 -2.91
N ASN A 184 -25.29 4.89 -4.15
CA ASN A 184 -24.49 4.66 -5.35
C ASN A 184 -23.98 6.00 -5.93
N ILE A 185 -23.29 6.79 -5.11
CA ILE A 185 -22.68 8.07 -5.49
C ILE A 185 -21.37 8.20 -4.71
N ASP A 186 -20.28 8.55 -5.40
CA ASP A 186 -18.94 8.64 -4.82
C ASP A 186 -18.68 9.94 -4.05
N ASP A 187 -19.44 11.00 -4.28
CA ASP A 187 -19.37 12.25 -3.53
C ASP A 187 -20.79 12.74 -3.20
N PHE A 188 -21.12 12.76 -1.91
CA PHE A 188 -22.40 13.25 -1.48
C PHE A 188 -22.34 13.84 -0.07
N ARG A 189 -23.26 14.77 0.16
CA ARG A 189 -23.57 15.27 1.49
C ARG A 189 -24.91 14.74 1.94
N PHE A 190 -24.99 14.44 3.22
CA PHE A 190 -26.21 13.99 3.84
C PHE A 190 -26.37 14.59 5.23
N GLN A 191 -27.61 14.79 5.66
CA GLN A 191 -27.90 15.22 7.02
C GLN A 191 -28.47 14.05 7.81
N LEU A 192 -27.87 13.73 8.96
CA LEU A 192 -28.39 12.78 9.93
C LEU A 192 -28.35 13.40 11.32
N PHE A 193 -29.45 13.27 12.09
CA PHE A 193 -29.59 13.87 13.43
C PHE A 193 -29.31 15.39 13.49
N GLY A 194 -29.57 16.10 12.38
CA GLY A 194 -29.30 17.54 12.26
C GLY A 194 -27.84 17.89 11.93
N ILE A 195 -26.94 16.90 11.85
CA ILE A 195 -25.53 17.07 11.51
C ILE A 195 -25.35 16.80 10.01
N GLU A 196 -24.70 17.73 9.31
CA GLU A 196 -24.30 17.53 7.91
C GLU A 196 -23.01 16.71 7.88
N HIS A 197 -23.02 15.62 7.12
CA HIS A 197 -21.90 14.75 6.83
C HIS A 197 -21.53 14.89 5.36
N HIS A 198 -20.24 14.89 5.06
CA HIS A 198 -19.73 14.88 3.69
C HIS A 198 -18.93 13.61 3.49
N PHE A 199 -19.29 12.85 2.46
CA PHE A 199 -18.60 11.66 2.03
C PHE A 199 -18.05 11.87 0.63
N CYS A 200 -16.78 11.51 0.43
CA CYS A 200 -16.10 11.60 -0.85
C CYS A 200 -15.12 10.43 -1.00
N VAL A 201 -15.30 9.61 -2.04
CA VAL A 201 -14.42 8.49 -2.43
C VAL A 201 -13.31 8.96 -3.38
N THR A 202 -13.39 10.19 -3.90
CA THR A 202 -12.58 10.61 -5.05
C THR A 202 -11.06 10.53 -4.83
N HIS A 203 -10.41 10.33 -5.99
CA HIS A 203 -9.11 9.75 -6.29
C HIS A 203 -7.89 10.58 -5.89
N LYS A 204 -7.64 10.75 -4.59
CA LYS A 204 -6.26 11.04 -4.16
C LYS A 204 -5.58 9.73 -3.79
N ASN A 205 -4.47 9.43 -4.46
CA ASN A 205 -3.61 8.28 -4.12
C ASN A 205 -3.09 8.37 -2.67
N ASP A 206 -3.08 9.58 -2.10
CA ASP A 206 -2.77 9.79 -0.70
C ASP A 206 -3.99 9.45 0.18
N VAL A 207 -3.82 8.45 1.04
CA VAL A 207 -4.82 8.05 2.01
C VAL A 207 -4.22 7.99 3.41
N LYS A 208 -4.92 8.63 4.35
CA LYS A 208 -4.57 8.56 5.76
C LYS A 208 -5.62 7.80 6.54
N PHE A 209 -5.26 6.62 7.03
CA PHE A 209 -6.17 5.75 7.76
C PHE A 209 -5.64 5.32 9.12
N THR A 210 -6.54 5.01 10.04
CA THR A 210 -6.19 4.50 11.36
C THR A 210 -6.63 3.05 11.48
N VAL A 211 -5.73 2.19 11.92
CA VAL A 211 -6.00 0.78 12.22
C VAL A 211 -6.18 0.59 13.73
N ILE A 212 -7.27 -0.06 14.11
CA ILE A 212 -7.63 -0.46 15.47
C ILE A 212 -8.17 -1.90 15.48
N THR A 213 -8.27 -2.53 16.65
CA THR A 213 -8.96 -3.83 16.84
C THR A 213 -9.04 -4.14 18.33
N ASP A 214 -9.88 -5.09 18.72
CA ASP A 214 -10.06 -5.51 20.12
C ASP A 214 -10.45 -4.31 20.99
N MET A 215 -11.47 -3.55 20.55
CA MET A 215 -12.01 -2.41 21.31
C MET A 215 -12.79 -2.89 22.53
N HIS A 216 -13.45 -4.06 22.44
CA HIS A 216 -14.27 -4.66 23.50
C HIS A 216 -15.07 -3.61 24.26
N GLN A 217 -15.91 -2.84 23.57
CA GLN A 217 -16.82 -1.85 24.16
C GLN A 217 -16.18 -0.78 25.08
N ASN A 218 -14.87 -0.57 25.01
CA ASN A 218 -14.19 0.40 25.87
C ASN A 218 -14.48 1.84 25.43
N GLU A 219 -15.46 2.47 26.09
CA GLU A 219 -15.93 3.81 25.73
C GLU A 219 -14.84 4.88 25.73
N LYS A 220 -13.88 4.80 26.66
CA LYS A 220 -12.78 5.77 26.77
C LYS A 220 -12.02 5.82 25.45
N TYR A 221 -11.58 4.67 24.95
CA TYR A 221 -10.78 4.61 23.73
C TYR A 221 -11.62 4.71 22.46
N ALA A 222 -12.84 4.19 22.45
CA ALA A 222 -13.79 4.40 21.35
C ALA A 222 -13.99 5.90 21.09
N LYS A 223 -14.19 6.70 22.15
CA LYS A 223 -14.28 8.16 22.04
C LYS A 223 -13.01 8.81 21.50
N MET A 224 -11.83 8.31 21.88
CA MET A 224 -10.55 8.87 21.44
C MET A 224 -10.23 8.57 19.97
N VAL A 225 -10.64 7.41 19.47
CA VAL A 225 -10.33 7.00 18.09
C VAL A 225 -11.43 7.39 17.10
N LEU A 226 -12.69 7.11 17.44
CA LEU A 226 -13.81 7.24 16.48
C LEU A 226 -14.28 8.68 16.27
N ASN A 227 -13.89 9.59 17.17
CA ASN A 227 -14.18 11.03 17.07
C ASN A 227 -12.99 11.84 16.51
N ASP A 228 -11.90 11.18 16.11
CA ASP A 228 -10.72 11.87 15.55
C ASP A 228 -10.99 12.27 14.10
N SER A 229 -11.35 13.54 13.86
CA SER A 229 -11.70 14.07 12.54
C SER A 229 -10.51 14.22 11.58
N LYS A 230 -9.28 13.89 12.00
CA LYS A 230 -8.06 14.05 11.19
C LYS A 230 -7.77 12.89 10.25
N GLN A 231 -8.59 11.84 10.25
CA GLN A 231 -8.38 10.62 9.46
C GLN A 231 -9.49 10.44 8.42
N ASP A 232 -9.11 9.98 7.24
CA ASP A 232 -10.04 9.70 6.15
C ASP A 232 -10.86 8.44 6.43
N LEU A 233 -10.18 7.42 6.98
CA LEU A 233 -10.68 6.06 7.14
C LEU A 233 -10.24 5.46 8.48
N ILE A 234 -11.10 4.66 9.07
CA ILE A 234 -10.84 3.80 10.21
C ILE A 234 -11.00 2.36 9.76
N ILE A 235 -9.97 1.55 9.96
CA ILE A 235 -9.97 0.12 9.70
C ILE A 235 -9.96 -0.59 11.04
N SER A 236 -10.94 -1.45 11.28
CA SER A 236 -10.92 -2.38 12.39
C SER A 236 -10.46 -3.77 11.94
N CYS A 237 -9.56 -4.41 12.67
CA CYS A 237 -9.28 -5.84 12.45
C CYS A 237 -10.29 -6.75 13.14
N GLY A 238 -11.35 -6.26 13.79
CA GLY A 238 -12.36 -7.06 14.48
C GLY A 238 -12.36 -6.88 16.00
N ASP A 239 -13.27 -7.57 16.69
CA ASP A 239 -13.54 -7.51 18.13
C ASP A 239 -13.82 -6.10 18.64
N MET A 240 -14.72 -5.40 17.94
CA MET A 240 -15.18 -4.08 18.39
C MET A 240 -15.99 -4.17 19.68
N THR A 241 -16.62 -5.32 19.91
CA THR A 241 -17.50 -5.59 21.05
C THR A 241 -17.24 -6.98 21.61
N ASP A 242 -17.70 -7.28 22.83
CA ASP A 242 -17.53 -8.60 23.45
C ASP A 242 -18.49 -9.68 22.91
N GLY A 243 -19.48 -9.31 22.09
CA GLY A 243 -20.46 -10.25 21.56
C GLY A 243 -21.45 -9.64 20.60
N ALA A 244 -21.10 -8.52 19.95
CA ALA A 244 -21.97 -7.77 19.05
C ALA A 244 -23.37 -7.45 19.60
N GLN A 245 -23.52 -7.39 20.92
CA GLN A 245 -24.80 -7.02 21.52
C GLN A 245 -25.11 -5.55 21.24
N LYS A 246 -26.40 -5.23 21.09
CA LYS A 246 -26.88 -3.90 20.71
C LYS A 246 -26.30 -2.76 21.57
N ILE A 247 -26.28 -2.97 22.89
CA ILE A 247 -25.76 -1.98 23.83
C ILE A 247 -24.25 -1.77 23.69
N GLN A 248 -23.51 -2.82 23.35
CA GLN A 248 -22.07 -2.77 23.16
C GLN A 248 -21.74 -2.00 21.88
N MET A 249 -22.48 -2.27 20.80
CA MET A 249 -22.37 -1.52 19.55
C MET A 249 -22.67 -0.04 19.76
N TYR A 250 -23.70 0.31 20.55
CA TYR A 250 -23.95 1.69 20.93
C TYR A 250 -22.78 2.32 21.68
N ASN A 251 -22.25 1.64 22.70
CA ASN A 251 -21.15 2.16 23.53
C ASN A 251 -19.90 2.50 22.70
N VAL A 252 -19.67 1.75 21.63
CA VAL A 252 -18.60 2.01 20.66
C VAL A 252 -18.99 3.14 19.70
N PHE A 253 -20.06 2.96 18.92
CA PHE A 253 -20.33 3.77 17.74
C PHE A 253 -21.06 5.10 18.02
N LYS A 254 -21.52 5.35 19.26
CA LYS A 254 -22.09 6.67 19.64
C LYS A 254 -21.10 7.83 19.51
N TYR A 255 -19.79 7.52 19.45
CA TYR A 255 -18.73 8.51 19.27
C TYR A 255 -18.26 8.66 17.82
N HIS A 256 -18.77 7.84 16.91
CA HIS A 256 -18.37 7.89 15.52
C HIS A 256 -19.03 9.06 14.80
N ASN A 257 -18.25 9.83 14.04
CA ASN A 257 -18.72 11.07 13.43
C ASN A 257 -18.71 11.06 11.88
N THR A 258 -17.54 11.15 11.26
CA THR A 258 -17.34 11.58 9.87
C THR A 258 -16.34 10.72 9.12
N SER A 259 -15.41 10.06 9.79
CA SER A 259 -14.47 9.16 9.11
C SER A 259 -15.20 7.96 8.52
N GLN A 260 -14.72 7.44 7.41
CA GLN A 260 -15.18 6.16 6.88
C GLN A 260 -14.78 5.05 7.85
N PHE A 261 -15.56 3.98 7.95
CA PHE A 261 -15.28 2.85 8.83
C PHE A 261 -15.44 1.54 8.07
N ILE A 262 -14.44 0.67 8.15
CA ILE A 262 -14.45 -0.67 7.55
C ILE A 262 -13.85 -1.66 8.54
N GLN A 263 -14.29 -2.93 8.54
CA GLN A 263 -13.81 -3.89 9.53
C GLN A 263 -13.64 -5.31 9.01
N ALA A 264 -12.61 -6.02 9.49
CA ALA A 264 -12.63 -7.48 9.51
C ALA A 264 -13.55 -7.98 10.63
N LEU A 265 -14.02 -9.22 10.51
CA LEU A 265 -14.82 -9.88 11.52
C LEU A 265 -13.92 -10.59 12.53
N GLY A 266 -14.10 -10.28 13.81
CA GLY A 266 -13.45 -10.99 14.90
C GLY A 266 -14.26 -12.14 15.45
N ASN A 267 -13.69 -12.84 16.42
CA ASN A 267 -14.34 -14.01 17.02
C ASN A 267 -15.41 -13.64 18.05
N HIS A 268 -15.52 -12.36 18.44
CA HIS A 268 -16.63 -11.86 19.25
C HIS A 268 -17.80 -11.37 18.38
N GLU A 269 -17.56 -11.03 17.11
CA GLU A 269 -18.64 -10.69 16.18
C GLU A 269 -19.38 -11.92 15.62
N SER A 270 -18.80 -13.12 15.71
CA SER A 270 -19.42 -14.35 15.20
C SER A 270 -20.63 -14.83 16.01
N PHE A 271 -20.82 -14.33 17.25
CA PHE A 271 -21.93 -14.75 18.11
C PHE A 271 -23.29 -14.18 17.71
N HIS A 272 -23.31 -13.00 17.08
CA HIS A 272 -24.51 -12.29 16.68
C HIS A 272 -24.32 -11.67 15.29
N PRO A 273 -24.21 -12.48 14.23
CA PRO A 273 -23.97 -12.00 12.87
C PRO A 273 -25.07 -11.04 12.40
N GLU A 274 -26.29 -11.18 12.92
CA GLU A 274 -27.44 -10.34 12.65
C GLU A 274 -27.36 -8.94 13.29
N LEU A 275 -26.39 -8.66 14.17
CA LEU A 275 -26.22 -7.34 14.79
C LEU A 275 -24.94 -6.63 14.33
N ASN A 276 -24.22 -7.26 13.42
CA ASN A 276 -23.00 -6.69 12.90
C ASN A 276 -23.32 -5.52 11.95
N ILE A 277 -22.64 -4.39 12.14
CA ILE A 277 -22.69 -3.24 11.22
C ILE A 277 -22.30 -3.58 9.77
N LEU A 278 -21.80 -4.79 9.51
CA LEU A 278 -21.52 -5.35 8.18
C LEU A 278 -22.64 -6.20 7.59
N GLN A 279 -23.87 -6.15 8.13
CA GLN A 279 -25.02 -6.89 7.59
C GLN A 279 -25.06 -6.80 6.04
N GLY A 280 -24.78 -7.92 5.36
CA GLY A 280 -24.81 -8.04 3.91
C GLY A 280 -23.47 -8.29 3.21
N ARG A 281 -22.31 -8.09 3.86
CA ARG A 281 -21.00 -8.38 3.24
C ARG A 281 -20.61 -9.85 3.37
N GLN A 282 -19.85 -10.33 2.38
CA GLN A 282 -19.24 -11.65 2.42
C GLN A 282 -18.19 -11.73 3.53
N ARG A 283 -17.95 -12.93 4.06
CA ARG A 283 -16.95 -13.18 5.12
C ARG A 283 -15.56 -12.73 4.73
N ASN A 284 -15.18 -13.00 3.48
CA ASN A 284 -13.99 -12.46 2.85
C ASN A 284 -14.44 -11.47 1.80
N TYR A 285 -13.87 -10.27 1.80
CA TYR A 285 -14.25 -9.24 0.85
C TYR A 285 -13.10 -8.28 0.58
N HIS A 286 -13.18 -7.63 -0.58
CA HIS A 286 -12.17 -6.72 -1.09
C HIS A 286 -12.82 -5.36 -1.36
N GLU A 287 -12.19 -4.29 -0.88
CA GLU A 287 -12.60 -2.91 -1.16
C GLU A 287 -11.45 -2.12 -1.74
N VAL A 288 -11.79 -1.17 -2.62
CA VAL A 288 -10.85 -0.18 -3.16
C VAL A 288 -11.21 1.18 -2.57
N ILE A 289 -10.32 1.72 -1.74
CA ILE A 289 -10.54 3.01 -1.08
C ILE A 289 -9.40 3.93 -1.48
N LYS A 290 -9.72 5.04 -2.15
CA LYS A 290 -8.73 6.03 -2.62
C LYS A 290 -7.58 5.39 -3.42
N GLY A 291 -7.90 4.45 -4.31
CA GLY A 291 -6.94 3.74 -5.15
C GLY A 291 -6.13 2.63 -4.44
N GLN A 292 -6.30 2.44 -3.13
CA GLN A 292 -5.64 1.39 -2.38
C GLN A 292 -6.55 0.19 -2.15
N HIS A 293 -5.98 -1.02 -2.21
CA HIS A 293 -6.70 -2.28 -2.12
C HIS A 293 -6.64 -2.85 -0.70
N PHE A 294 -7.80 -3.14 -0.12
CA PHE A 294 -7.92 -3.73 1.22
C PHE A 294 -8.62 -5.08 1.16
N TYR A 295 -7.95 -6.13 1.64
CA TYR A 295 -8.44 -7.51 1.65
C TYR A 295 -8.79 -7.95 3.06
N PHE A 296 -10.07 -8.18 3.33
CA PHE A 296 -10.56 -8.58 4.64
C PHE A 296 -10.76 -10.09 4.68
N LEU A 297 -10.12 -10.74 5.64
CA LEU A 297 -10.15 -12.19 5.81
C LEU A 297 -10.89 -12.58 7.09
N TYR A 298 -11.70 -13.62 7.00
CA TYR A 298 -12.36 -14.26 8.12
C TYR A 298 -12.03 -15.74 8.15
N ILE A 299 -11.56 -16.22 9.29
CA ILE A 299 -11.05 -17.59 9.45
C ILE A 299 -11.69 -18.36 10.61
N PHE A 300 -12.71 -17.81 11.28
CA PHE A 300 -13.32 -18.44 12.47
C PHE A 300 -14.48 -19.37 12.12
N ASN A 301 -14.74 -20.36 12.98
CA ASN A 301 -15.94 -21.18 12.90
C ASN A 301 -17.11 -20.52 13.65
N ASP A 302 -18.28 -20.44 13.01
CA ASP A 302 -19.52 -19.94 13.59
C ASP A 302 -20.05 -20.80 14.74
N SER A 303 -19.69 -22.09 14.77
CA SER A 303 -20.56 -23.07 15.41
C SER A 303 -20.30 -23.33 16.89
N THR A 304 -19.24 -22.83 17.56
CA THR A 304 -19.16 -22.91 19.06
C THR A 304 -17.94 -22.33 19.80
N ASN A 305 -16.79 -22.02 19.19
CA ASN A 305 -15.55 -21.89 20.00
C ASN A 305 -14.62 -20.71 19.70
N SER A 306 -15.02 -19.73 18.88
CA SER A 306 -14.18 -18.54 18.60
C SER A 306 -12.75 -18.87 18.13
N ALA A 307 -12.53 -20.11 17.65
CA ALA A 307 -11.24 -20.62 17.23
C ALA A 307 -11.15 -20.60 15.70
N PRO A 308 -9.94 -20.40 15.14
CA PRO A 308 -9.71 -20.56 13.71
C PRO A 308 -10.16 -21.94 13.21
N SER A 309 -10.77 -21.96 12.03
CA SER A 309 -11.19 -23.16 11.31
C SER A 309 -10.24 -23.41 10.16
N ALA A 310 -9.74 -24.64 10.04
CA ALA A 310 -8.93 -25.06 8.90
C ALA A 310 -9.67 -24.84 7.57
N SER A 311 -10.97 -25.14 7.52
CA SER A 311 -11.78 -24.99 6.31
C SER A 311 -12.02 -23.53 5.95
N GLU A 312 -12.30 -22.65 6.92
CA GLU A 312 -12.50 -21.23 6.64
C GLU A 312 -11.17 -20.56 6.28
N THR A 313 -10.07 -20.98 6.91
CA THR A 313 -8.70 -20.55 6.57
C THR A 313 -8.35 -20.90 5.13
N GLU A 314 -8.58 -22.14 4.70
CA GLU A 314 -8.33 -22.56 3.32
C GLU A 314 -9.16 -21.76 2.31
N LYS A 315 -10.45 -21.52 2.60
CA LYS A 315 -11.31 -20.68 1.75
C LYS A 315 -10.79 -19.26 1.65
N ALA A 316 -10.39 -18.65 2.77
CA ALA A 316 -9.88 -17.28 2.81
C ALA A 316 -8.56 -17.15 2.03
N LEU A 317 -7.62 -18.08 2.22
CA LEU A 317 -6.33 -18.09 1.51
C LEU A 317 -6.50 -18.29 0.01
N LYS A 318 -7.35 -19.25 -0.39
CA LYS A 318 -7.65 -19.49 -1.81
C LYS A 318 -8.32 -18.29 -2.47
N TRP A 319 -9.27 -17.67 -1.78
CA TRP A 319 -9.90 -16.44 -2.27
C TRP A 319 -8.86 -15.32 -2.43
N LEU A 320 -8.03 -15.09 -1.42
CA LEU A 320 -7.00 -14.05 -1.44
C LEU A 320 -6.00 -14.23 -2.59
N GLU A 321 -5.52 -15.47 -2.78
CA GLU A 321 -4.60 -15.82 -3.87
C GLU A 321 -5.21 -15.53 -5.25
N THR A 322 -6.54 -15.67 -5.40
CA THR A 322 -7.23 -15.36 -6.66
C THR A 322 -7.52 -13.89 -6.88
N GLU A 323 -7.69 -13.10 -5.82
CA GLU A 323 -8.05 -11.67 -5.93
C GLU A 323 -6.83 -10.74 -6.02
N ILE A 324 -5.70 -11.08 -5.39
CA ILE A 324 -4.48 -10.26 -5.44
C ILE A 324 -4.02 -9.97 -6.88
N PRO A 325 -3.94 -10.94 -7.81
CA PRO A 325 -3.47 -10.67 -9.19
C PRO A 325 -4.39 -9.75 -10.00
N LYS A 326 -5.65 -9.58 -9.60
CA LYS A 326 -6.65 -8.80 -10.34
C LYS A 326 -6.55 -7.29 -10.10
N SER A 327 -5.69 -6.87 -9.17
CA SER A 327 -5.66 -5.50 -8.64
C SER A 327 -4.34 -4.78 -8.92
N VAL A 328 -4.44 -3.49 -9.21
CA VAL A 328 -3.31 -2.60 -9.53
C VAL A 328 -3.24 -1.52 -8.46
N GLY A 329 -2.11 -1.40 -7.77
CA GLY A 329 -1.95 -0.50 -6.63
C GLY A 329 -1.44 -1.23 -5.38
N LEU A 330 -1.34 -0.49 -4.27
CA LEU A 330 -0.89 -1.05 -3.00
C LEU A 330 -1.98 -1.91 -2.39
N LYS A 331 -1.55 -3.01 -1.77
CA LYS A 331 -2.45 -3.98 -1.15
C LYS A 331 -2.17 -4.06 0.34
N PHE A 332 -3.24 -4.06 1.11
CA PHE A 332 -3.24 -4.25 2.55
C PHE A 332 -4.13 -5.45 2.88
N ILE A 333 -3.62 -6.37 3.68
CA ILE A 333 -4.39 -7.52 4.17
C ILE A 333 -4.84 -7.20 5.59
N VAL A 334 -6.10 -7.46 5.90
CA VAL A 334 -6.72 -7.22 7.20
C VAL A 334 -7.39 -8.51 7.65
N SER A 335 -7.04 -9.01 8.83
CA SER A 335 -7.65 -10.21 9.42
C SER A 335 -7.70 -10.03 10.92
N HIS A 336 -8.65 -10.62 11.63
CA HIS A 336 -8.64 -10.52 13.08
C HIS A 336 -7.54 -11.37 13.73
N HIS A 337 -7.43 -12.64 13.33
CA HIS A 337 -6.43 -13.53 13.92
C HIS A 337 -5.01 -13.18 13.46
N PRO A 338 -4.00 -13.20 14.35
CA PRO A 338 -2.62 -12.91 13.99
C PRO A 338 -2.01 -13.93 13.04
N VAL A 339 -1.22 -13.43 12.08
CA VAL A 339 -0.32 -14.22 11.22
C VAL A 339 0.90 -14.66 12.02
N TYR A 340 1.50 -13.72 12.77
CA TYR A 340 2.56 -13.94 13.74
C TYR A 340 2.12 -13.40 15.08
N SER A 341 2.59 -13.96 16.18
CA SER A 341 2.30 -13.40 17.49
C SER A 341 3.38 -13.72 18.53
N THR A 342 3.52 -12.81 19.49
CA THR A 342 4.25 -13.04 20.74
C THR A 342 3.31 -13.17 21.95
N GLY A 343 2.00 -13.06 21.72
CA GLY A 343 0.96 -13.08 22.74
C GLY A 343 0.61 -14.48 23.22
N GLN A 344 -0.23 -14.53 24.26
CA GLN A 344 -0.61 -15.79 24.91
C GLN A 344 -1.49 -16.70 24.03
N THR A 345 -2.37 -16.12 23.20
CA THR A 345 -3.24 -16.92 22.33
C THR A 345 -2.45 -17.54 21.19
N GLY A 346 -1.55 -16.76 20.59
CA GLY A 346 -0.58 -17.21 19.60
C GLY A 346 -1.08 -17.13 18.17
N ALA A 347 -0.20 -17.46 17.23
CA ALA A 347 -0.55 -17.58 15.82
C ALA A 347 -1.22 -18.94 15.50
N TYR A 348 -1.91 -19.01 14.36
CA TYR A 348 -2.49 -20.25 13.84
C TYR A 348 -1.69 -20.75 12.64
N ARG A 349 -0.95 -21.86 12.81
CA ARG A 349 0.05 -22.35 11.85
C ARG A 349 -0.44 -22.39 10.39
N GLN A 350 -1.61 -22.96 10.13
CA GLN A 350 -2.11 -23.06 8.75
C GLN A 350 -2.36 -21.67 8.13
N PHE A 351 -2.85 -20.71 8.91
CA PHE A 351 -3.03 -19.34 8.43
C PHE A 351 -1.70 -18.65 8.21
N THR A 352 -0.74 -18.85 9.13
CA THR A 352 0.63 -18.32 9.00
C THR A 352 1.31 -18.82 7.74
N GLU A 353 1.40 -20.13 7.55
CA GLU A 353 2.06 -20.76 6.39
C GLU A 353 1.39 -20.34 5.07
N GLY A 354 0.05 -20.23 5.07
CA GLY A 354 -0.69 -19.75 3.90
C GLY A 354 -0.41 -18.30 3.54
N ILE A 355 -0.37 -17.40 4.52
CA ILE A 355 -0.01 -15.99 4.26
C ILE A 355 1.47 -15.89 3.85
N GLU A 356 2.38 -16.62 4.48
CA GLU A 356 3.79 -16.66 4.07
C GLU A 356 3.94 -17.09 2.61
N ALA A 357 3.24 -18.15 2.19
CA ALA A 357 3.26 -18.59 0.80
C ALA A 357 2.74 -17.50 -0.17
N ILE A 358 1.71 -16.74 0.22
CA ILE A 358 1.21 -15.60 -0.56
C ILE A 358 2.25 -14.47 -0.62
N LEU A 359 2.89 -14.12 0.50
CA LEU A 359 3.93 -13.08 0.54
C LEU A 359 5.23 -13.48 -0.18
N ASP A 360 5.53 -14.77 -0.26
CA ASP A 360 6.68 -15.27 -1.03
C ASP A 360 6.35 -15.31 -2.54
N LYS A 361 5.08 -15.56 -2.89
CA LYS A 361 4.59 -15.59 -4.28
C LYS A 361 4.42 -14.19 -4.88
N PHE A 362 3.97 -13.21 -4.10
CA PHE A 362 3.75 -11.84 -4.55
C PHE A 362 4.79 -10.91 -3.91
N PRO A 363 5.65 -10.24 -4.71
CA PRO A 363 6.71 -9.42 -4.17
C PRO A 363 6.16 -8.26 -3.33
N ALA A 364 6.98 -7.77 -2.38
CA ALA A 364 6.67 -6.68 -1.45
C ALA A 364 6.08 -5.42 -2.09
N SER A 365 6.46 -5.14 -3.34
CA SER A 365 5.94 -4.03 -4.12
C SER A 365 4.44 -4.13 -4.40
N GLN A 366 3.81 -5.28 -4.09
CA GLN A 366 2.38 -5.50 -4.22
C GLN A 366 1.66 -5.49 -2.88
N ILE A 367 2.23 -6.05 -1.81
CA ILE A 367 1.58 -6.17 -0.48
C ILE A 367 2.38 -5.40 0.56
N MET A 368 1.84 -4.27 1.00
CA MET A 368 2.53 -3.32 1.87
C MET A 368 2.50 -3.76 3.32
N ALA A 369 1.30 -4.07 3.83
CA ALA A 369 1.17 -4.53 5.20
C ALA A 369 0.03 -5.54 5.41
N VAL A 370 0.19 -6.33 6.46
CA VAL A 370 -0.85 -7.17 7.05
C VAL A 370 -1.19 -6.62 8.44
N PHE A 371 -2.47 -6.36 8.70
CA PHE A 371 -2.96 -5.86 9.97
C PHE A 371 -3.86 -6.89 10.67
N THR A 372 -3.53 -7.21 11.93
CA THR A 372 -4.25 -8.17 12.76
C THR A 372 -4.47 -7.74 14.20
N GLY A 373 -5.24 -8.52 14.98
CA GLY A 373 -5.62 -8.27 16.38
C GLY A 373 -5.52 -9.52 17.28
N HIS A 374 -6.57 -9.77 18.08
CA HIS A 374 -6.87 -10.98 18.87
C HIS A 374 -5.99 -11.23 20.12
N ASP A 375 -4.70 -10.93 20.04
CA ASP A 375 -3.74 -11.34 21.06
C ASP A 375 -3.59 -10.37 22.23
N HIS A 376 -4.28 -9.24 22.18
CA HIS A 376 -4.27 -8.22 23.23
C HIS A 376 -2.86 -7.77 23.64
N ILE A 377 -1.99 -7.67 22.63
CA ILE A 377 -0.66 -7.07 22.69
C ILE A 377 -0.42 -6.26 21.40
N TYR A 378 0.62 -5.44 21.42
CA TYR A 378 1.19 -4.90 20.18
C TYR A 378 2.41 -5.72 19.76
N SER A 379 2.49 -6.10 18.49
CA SER A 379 3.67 -6.69 17.86
C SER A 379 3.87 -6.19 16.42
N THR A 380 5.11 -6.03 15.99
CA THR A 380 5.49 -5.76 14.60
C THR A 380 6.53 -6.77 14.12
N PHE A 381 6.36 -7.22 12.88
CA PHE A 381 7.28 -8.09 12.16
C PHE A 381 7.53 -7.54 10.75
N LYS A 382 8.60 -8.02 10.10
CA LYS A 382 8.89 -7.70 8.69
C LYS A 382 9.38 -8.94 7.93
N ARG A 383 8.70 -9.28 6.83
CA ARG A 383 9.05 -10.40 5.92
C ARG A 383 8.99 -9.90 4.48
N ASN A 384 10.04 -10.14 3.69
CA ASN A 384 10.13 -9.74 2.27
C ASN A 384 9.61 -8.31 2.05
N ASP A 385 10.10 -7.36 2.83
CA ASP A 385 9.65 -5.96 2.87
C ASP A 385 8.21 -5.64 3.28
N THR A 386 7.31 -6.62 3.40
CA THR A 386 5.96 -6.44 3.97
C THR A 386 6.01 -6.32 5.49
N PHE A 387 5.34 -5.30 6.04
CA PHE A 387 5.14 -5.18 7.49
C PHE A 387 3.94 -6.01 7.95
N ILE A 388 4.08 -6.70 9.09
CA ILE A 388 2.99 -7.44 9.71
C ILE A 388 2.78 -6.88 11.12
N PHE A 389 1.59 -6.35 11.36
CA PHE A 389 1.21 -5.69 12.61
C PHE A 389 0.15 -6.51 13.34
N VAL A 390 0.42 -6.82 14.60
CA VAL A 390 -0.58 -7.27 15.57
C VAL A 390 -0.89 -6.08 16.45
N ASN A 391 -2.09 -5.51 16.32
CA ASN A 391 -2.50 -4.31 17.02
C ASN A 391 -3.68 -4.59 17.97
N GLY A 392 -3.59 -5.65 18.78
CA GLY A 392 -4.71 -6.20 19.56
C GLY A 392 -5.22 -5.33 20.72
N LEU A 393 -4.92 -4.04 20.79
CA LEU A 393 -5.08 -3.23 22.01
C LEU A 393 -5.76 -1.88 21.80
N ALA A 394 -6.96 -1.84 21.20
CA ALA A 394 -7.75 -0.61 21.22
C ALA A 394 -8.58 -0.43 22.50
N GLY A 395 -8.91 -1.50 23.23
CA GLY A 395 -9.67 -1.37 24.48
C GLY A 395 -9.90 -2.63 25.31
N GLY A 396 -9.61 -3.80 24.76
CA GLY A 396 -9.68 -5.10 25.42
C GLY A 396 -8.79 -5.23 26.64
N LYS A 397 -9.08 -6.25 27.46
CA LYS A 397 -8.26 -6.54 28.63
C LYS A 397 -6.87 -6.98 28.18
N ILE A 398 -5.86 -6.19 28.51
CA ILE A 398 -4.45 -6.50 28.28
C ILE A 398 -4.12 -7.94 28.75
N ARG A 399 -3.47 -8.72 27.87
CA ARG A 399 -2.98 -10.07 28.18
C ARG A 399 -1.47 -10.05 28.45
N SER A 400 -0.99 -11.05 29.18
CA SER A 400 0.44 -11.29 29.36
C SER A 400 1.06 -11.85 28.08
N VAL A 401 2.35 -11.56 27.87
CA VAL A 401 3.16 -12.18 26.81
C VAL A 401 3.41 -13.66 27.16
N ASN A 402 3.46 -14.53 26.15
CA ASN A 402 3.71 -15.95 26.38
C ASN A 402 5.13 -16.16 26.96
N ALA A 403 5.26 -16.82 28.11
CA ALA A 403 6.56 -17.00 28.77
C ALA A 403 7.47 -18.00 28.03
N SER A 404 6.90 -18.99 27.33
CA SER A 404 7.65 -20.00 26.57
C SER A 404 8.33 -19.41 25.33
N SER A 405 7.74 -18.39 24.70
CA SER A 405 8.28 -17.71 23.51
C SER A 405 9.53 -16.88 23.79
N MET A 406 9.88 -16.66 25.07
CA MET A 406 10.89 -15.68 25.49
C MET A 406 12.28 -16.27 25.81
N GLY A 407 12.44 -17.59 25.90
CA GLY A 407 13.69 -18.20 26.38
C GLY A 407 14.15 -17.62 27.74
N GLU A 408 15.45 -17.37 27.93
CA GLU A 408 15.99 -16.79 29.17
C GLU A 408 15.70 -15.28 29.37
N ARG A 409 15.09 -14.59 28.39
CA ARG A 409 14.75 -13.17 28.55
C ARG A 409 13.55 -13.03 29.49
N LYS A 410 13.80 -12.84 30.79
CA LYS A 410 12.75 -12.38 31.71
C LYS A 410 12.19 -11.05 31.21
N TRP A 411 10.86 -10.97 31.09
CA TRP A 411 10.14 -9.73 30.81
C TRP A 411 10.33 -8.76 31.98
N ASN A 412 11.47 -8.08 32.01
CA ASN A 412 11.76 -6.99 32.94
C ASN A 412 11.65 -5.62 32.24
N ALA A 413 11.28 -5.58 30.95
CA ALA A 413 11.24 -4.38 30.14
C ALA A 413 9.86 -4.18 29.49
N GLU A 414 9.39 -2.94 29.47
CA GLU A 414 8.13 -2.51 28.82
C GLU A 414 8.08 -2.77 27.30
N LYS A 415 9.19 -3.24 26.69
CA LYS A 415 9.41 -3.36 25.23
C LYS A 415 10.32 -4.57 24.93
N LEU A 416 9.95 -5.45 23.99
CA LEU A 416 10.84 -6.45 23.37
C LEU A 416 11.27 -5.96 22.00
N VAL A 417 12.57 -6.02 21.69
CA VAL A 417 13.12 -5.53 20.42
C VAL A 417 13.99 -6.60 19.76
N GLY A 418 13.87 -6.69 18.44
CA GLY A 418 14.69 -7.52 17.54
C GLY A 418 14.28 -8.99 17.47
N PRO A 419 14.93 -9.77 16.59
CA PRO A 419 14.59 -11.17 16.37
C PRO A 419 14.62 -11.98 17.67
N LEU A 420 13.64 -12.87 17.82
CA LEU A 420 13.55 -13.80 18.95
C LEU A 420 14.26 -15.12 18.60
N LYS A 421 14.66 -15.89 19.61
CA LYS A 421 15.20 -17.23 19.37
C LYS A 421 14.05 -18.17 19.00
N GLN A 422 14.31 -19.10 18.07
CA GLN A 422 13.37 -20.18 17.78
C GLN A 422 13.05 -20.92 19.08
N THR A 423 11.76 -21.09 19.34
CA THR A 423 11.25 -21.91 20.45
C THR A 423 10.50 -23.09 19.85
N ASP A 424 10.51 -24.24 20.54
CA ASP A 424 9.72 -25.42 20.12
C ASP A 424 8.20 -25.21 20.29
N ASP A 425 7.76 -24.03 20.76
CA ASP A 425 6.34 -23.68 20.90
C ASP A 425 5.71 -23.39 19.55
N GLU A 426 4.78 -24.25 19.13
CA GLU A 426 4.04 -24.13 17.87
C GLU A 426 3.24 -22.83 17.73
N LYS A 427 2.99 -22.12 18.83
CA LYS A 427 2.26 -20.85 18.85
C LYS A 427 3.12 -19.62 18.54
N THR A 428 4.45 -19.77 18.61
CA THR A 428 5.40 -18.67 18.42
C THR A 428 6.00 -18.72 17.01
N LEU A 429 5.22 -18.29 16.02
CA LEU A 429 5.63 -18.24 14.62
C LEU A 429 6.16 -16.85 14.25
N GLY A 430 7.08 -16.78 13.27
CA GLY A 430 7.67 -15.52 12.80
C GLY A 430 8.74 -14.89 13.70
N TYR A 431 9.33 -15.64 14.63
CA TYR A 431 10.32 -15.15 15.60
C TYR A 431 11.54 -14.46 14.96
N ASN A 432 11.98 -14.95 13.81
CA ASN A 432 13.09 -14.41 13.01
C ASN A 432 12.73 -13.10 12.29
N HIS A 433 11.44 -12.81 12.15
CA HIS A 433 10.89 -11.61 11.52
C HIS A 433 10.50 -10.53 12.54
N HIS A 434 10.58 -10.81 13.84
CA HIS A 434 10.13 -9.93 14.90
C HIS A 434 10.98 -8.65 14.99
N LEU A 435 10.30 -7.50 15.03
CA LEU A 435 10.92 -6.20 15.26
C LEU A 435 10.68 -5.70 16.68
N LEU A 436 9.41 -5.71 17.11
CA LEU A 436 8.97 -5.00 18.30
C LEU A 436 7.70 -5.62 18.90
N SER A 437 7.68 -5.84 20.22
CA SER A 437 6.45 -6.08 20.99
C SER A 437 6.37 -5.27 22.28
N PHE A 438 5.17 -4.86 22.68
CA PHE A 438 4.90 -4.24 23.98
C PHE A 438 3.41 -4.34 24.34
N VAL A 439 3.08 -3.92 25.56
CA VAL A 439 1.74 -4.07 26.13
C VAL A 439 1.18 -2.71 26.53
N LYS A 440 0.53 -2.02 25.59
CA LYS A 440 -0.12 -0.72 25.78
C LYS A 440 -1.34 -0.58 24.88
N TYR A 441 -2.31 0.23 25.28
CA TYR A 441 -3.42 0.59 24.41
C TYR A 441 -2.89 1.42 23.23
N THR A 442 -3.11 0.97 22.00
CA THR A 442 -2.53 1.60 20.80
C THR A 442 -3.52 1.78 19.66
N LYS A 443 -3.24 2.79 18.84
CA LYS A 443 -3.71 2.87 17.46
C LYS A 443 -2.53 2.98 16.50
N THR A 444 -2.71 2.49 15.28
CA THR A 444 -1.71 2.64 14.21
C THR A 444 -2.27 3.59 13.16
N VAL A 445 -1.63 4.75 12.97
CA VAL A 445 -1.97 5.70 11.90
C VAL A 445 -1.08 5.40 10.70
N VAL A 446 -1.69 5.20 9.53
CA VAL A 446 -1.03 4.89 8.27
C VAL A 446 -1.23 6.06 7.31
N ASP A 447 -0.13 6.60 6.81
CA ASP A 447 -0.10 7.72 5.86
C ASP A 447 0.53 7.20 4.56
N VAL A 448 -0.31 6.93 3.57
CA VAL A 448 0.09 6.47 2.24
C VAL A 448 0.30 7.70 1.37
N SER A 449 1.48 7.79 0.77
CA SER A 449 1.89 8.82 -0.19
C SER A 449 2.36 8.16 -1.47
N ALA A 450 2.46 8.88 -2.59
CA ALA A 450 2.90 8.34 -3.88
C ALA A 450 4.20 7.49 -3.88
N GLU A 451 5.09 7.68 -2.90
CA GLU A 451 6.42 7.05 -2.84
C GLU A 451 6.65 6.19 -1.58
N SER A 452 5.79 6.32 -0.57
CA SER A 452 6.01 5.67 0.72
C SER A 452 4.74 5.45 1.52
N VAL A 453 4.76 4.43 2.37
CA VAL A 453 3.76 4.22 3.43
C VAL A 453 4.42 4.43 4.77
N ASN A 454 3.87 5.36 5.55
CA ASN A 454 4.33 5.70 6.88
C ASN A 454 3.39 5.10 7.93
N TYR A 455 3.92 4.27 8.82
CA TYR A 455 3.17 3.67 9.92
C TYR A 455 3.58 4.33 11.23
N THR A 456 2.66 4.99 11.93
CA THR A 456 2.89 5.67 13.20
C THR A 456 2.07 5.03 14.31
N ILE A 457 2.74 4.50 15.32
CA ILE A 457 2.09 3.79 16.42
C ILE A 457 1.98 4.73 17.62
N ILE A 458 0.76 4.91 18.11
CA ILE A 458 0.42 5.93 19.10
C ILE A 458 -0.16 5.24 20.33
N ASP A 459 0.41 5.58 21.48
CA ASP A 459 -0.12 5.23 22.81
C ASP A 459 -1.45 5.98 23.03
N LEU A 460 -2.55 5.24 23.21
CA LEU A 460 -3.86 5.83 23.45
C LEU A 460 -3.99 6.47 24.83
N ASP A 461 -3.19 6.09 25.83
CA ASP A 461 -3.24 6.72 27.15
C ASP A 461 -2.52 8.06 27.16
N THR A 462 -1.38 8.16 26.47
CA THR A 462 -0.51 9.34 26.53
C THR A 462 -0.56 10.22 25.28
N GLY A 463 -1.13 9.72 24.18
CA GLY A 463 -1.09 10.37 22.86
C GLY A 463 0.31 10.42 22.24
N LYS A 464 1.32 9.83 22.88
CA LYS A 464 2.70 9.86 22.40
C LYS A 464 2.93 8.82 21.31
N ILE A 465 3.76 9.18 20.34
CA ILE A 465 4.27 8.26 19.35
C ILE A 465 5.24 7.29 20.04
N ILE A 466 4.96 5.99 19.91
CA ILE A 466 5.80 4.92 20.43
C ILE A 466 6.87 4.54 19.41
N GLU A 467 6.45 4.39 18.15
CA GLU A 467 7.32 3.92 17.06
C GLU A 467 6.84 4.44 15.70
N LYS A 468 7.77 4.53 14.74
CA LYS A 468 7.47 4.84 13.34
C LYS A 468 8.19 3.88 12.39
N TYR A 469 7.49 3.45 11.36
CA TYR A 469 8.08 2.72 10.24
C TYR A 469 7.80 3.47 8.95
N VAL A 470 8.77 3.50 8.05
CA VAL A 470 8.62 4.03 6.69
C VAL A 470 8.93 2.90 5.74
N GLN A 471 7.98 2.61 4.86
CA GLN A 471 8.17 1.68 3.76
C GLN A 471 8.13 2.46 2.46
N GLU A 472 9.30 2.71 1.89
CA GLU A 472 9.38 3.20 0.51
C GLU A 472 8.88 2.09 -0.41
N TYR A 473 7.89 2.39 -1.22
CA TYR A 473 7.50 1.51 -2.31
C TYR A 473 7.80 2.22 -3.60
N LYS A 474 8.59 1.55 -4.41
CA LYS A 474 8.98 2.09 -5.70
C LYS A 474 7.98 1.51 -6.68
N ASP A 475 7.18 2.37 -7.31
CA ASP A 475 6.30 1.97 -8.39
C ASP A 475 7.18 1.46 -9.54
N ASN A 476 7.48 0.17 -9.54
CA ASN A 476 8.32 -0.46 -10.56
C ASN A 476 7.61 -0.50 -11.92
N ASN A 477 6.34 -0.09 -12.00
CA ASN A 477 5.63 0.08 -13.26
C ASN A 477 5.78 1.50 -13.83
N PHE A 478 6.52 2.38 -13.15
CA PHE A 478 6.73 3.75 -13.58
C PHE A 478 8.18 3.98 -14.04
N TYR A 479 8.33 4.55 -15.24
CA TYR A 479 9.59 5.21 -15.64
C TYR A 479 9.34 6.32 -16.65
N GLY A 480 10.32 7.23 -16.77
CA GLY A 480 10.26 8.40 -17.62
C GLY A 480 10.05 9.71 -16.85
N PRO A 481 9.96 10.85 -17.55
CA PRO A 481 9.99 11.00 -19.01
C PRO A 481 11.35 10.64 -19.63
N ILE A 482 11.33 9.88 -20.74
CA ILE A 482 12.48 9.66 -21.62
C ILE A 482 12.30 10.57 -22.83
N VAL A 483 13.17 11.56 -22.98
CA VAL A 483 13.09 12.54 -24.06
C VAL A 483 14.04 12.13 -25.17
N THR A 484 13.52 11.75 -26.32
CA THR A 484 14.30 11.17 -27.41
C THR A 484 14.25 12.12 -28.62
N PRO A 485 15.32 12.87 -28.95
CA PRO A 485 15.38 13.77 -30.09
C PRO A 485 14.96 13.05 -31.38
N TYR A 486 13.96 13.54 -32.10
CA TYR A 486 13.42 12.86 -33.28
C TYR A 486 13.18 13.88 -34.39
N GLN A 487 13.92 13.75 -35.50
CA GLN A 487 13.92 14.73 -36.59
C GLN A 487 14.19 16.15 -36.03
N GLN A 488 13.31 17.12 -36.30
CA GLN A 488 13.41 18.49 -35.79
C GLN A 488 12.87 18.66 -34.36
N GLY A 489 12.30 17.63 -33.75
CA GLY A 489 11.69 17.72 -32.42
C GLY A 489 12.14 16.64 -31.46
N ALA A 490 11.22 16.18 -30.61
CA ALA A 490 11.49 15.09 -29.67
C ALA A 490 10.27 14.19 -29.51
N ASN A 491 10.52 12.92 -29.28
CA ASN A 491 9.54 11.98 -28.79
C ASN A 491 9.72 11.82 -27.28
N ILE A 492 8.67 12.04 -26.49
CA ILE A 492 8.68 11.81 -25.04
C ILE A 492 7.96 10.50 -24.77
N SER A 493 8.67 9.54 -24.18
CA SER A 493 8.13 8.25 -23.78
C SER A 493 8.13 8.10 -22.27
N TRP A 494 7.07 7.51 -21.72
CA TRP A 494 6.99 7.15 -20.30
C TRP A 494 6.09 5.96 -20.11
N ARG A 495 6.22 5.30 -18.97
CA ARG A 495 5.38 4.19 -18.57
C ARG A 495 4.70 4.52 -17.25
N THR A 496 3.42 4.21 -17.15
CA THR A 496 2.67 4.27 -15.89
C THR A 496 1.58 3.20 -15.90
N SER A 497 1.27 2.63 -14.75
CA SER A 497 0.03 1.84 -14.58
C SER A 497 -1.16 2.67 -14.10
N ASP A 498 -0.93 3.93 -13.75
CA ASP A 498 -1.93 4.86 -13.25
C ASP A 498 -2.46 5.73 -14.40
N SER A 499 -3.75 5.59 -14.71
CA SER A 499 -4.43 6.35 -15.78
C SER A 499 -4.42 7.87 -15.54
N GLN A 500 -4.32 8.31 -14.28
CA GLN A 500 -4.20 9.72 -13.93
C GLN A 500 -2.79 10.25 -14.19
N LYS A 501 -1.81 9.35 -14.26
CA LYS A 501 -0.43 9.65 -14.61
C LYS A 501 -0.17 9.51 -16.12
N THR A 502 -1.16 9.69 -16.98
CA THR A 502 -0.98 9.63 -18.44
C THR A 502 -0.87 11.01 -19.08
N MET A 503 -0.86 12.07 -18.25
CA MET A 503 -0.93 13.47 -18.65
C MET A 503 0.45 14.11 -18.76
N LEU A 504 0.79 14.57 -19.96
CA LEU A 504 1.98 15.36 -20.27
C LEU A 504 1.55 16.78 -20.65
N CYS A 505 2.04 17.80 -19.94
CA CYS A 505 1.82 19.20 -20.33
C CYS A 505 3.00 19.66 -21.20
N VAL A 506 2.76 20.23 -22.37
CA VAL A 506 3.79 20.81 -23.26
C VAL A 506 3.39 22.22 -23.61
N ASP A 507 4.21 23.22 -23.26
CA ASP A 507 3.95 24.65 -23.48
C ASP A 507 2.55 25.11 -23.00
N GLY A 508 2.06 24.54 -21.89
CA GLY A 508 0.73 24.83 -21.33
C GLY A 508 -0.43 24.03 -21.94
N TRP A 509 -0.16 23.16 -22.92
CA TRP A 509 -1.15 22.28 -23.55
C TRP A 509 -1.08 20.87 -22.97
N LEU A 510 -2.24 20.26 -22.74
CA LEU A 510 -2.32 18.92 -22.19
C LEU A 510 -2.37 17.87 -23.29
N TYR A 511 -1.55 16.84 -23.15
CA TYR A 511 -1.47 15.69 -24.03
C TYR A 511 -1.66 14.41 -23.23
N TYR A 512 -2.39 13.47 -23.83
CA TYR A 512 -2.56 12.12 -23.34
C TYR A 512 -1.79 11.17 -24.25
N GLY A 513 -0.94 10.32 -23.67
CA GLY A 513 -0.16 9.36 -24.47
C GLY A 513 -1.06 8.27 -25.06
N ALA A 514 -1.00 8.08 -26.38
CA ALA A 514 -1.65 6.97 -27.08
C ALA A 514 -0.70 5.76 -27.20
N ASN A 515 -1.26 4.56 -27.41
CA ASN A 515 -0.51 3.34 -27.68
C ASN A 515 0.11 3.44 -29.08
N ASN A 516 1.43 3.58 -29.17
CA ASN A 516 2.24 3.42 -30.40
C ASN A 516 1.74 4.14 -31.67
N SER A 517 0.86 5.13 -31.55
CA SER A 517 0.29 5.84 -32.71
C SER A 517 0.68 7.29 -32.65
N LEU A 518 1.35 7.76 -33.71
CA LEU A 518 1.71 9.16 -33.97
C LEU A 518 0.49 10.12 -34.04
N ASN A 519 -0.73 9.64 -33.79
CA ASN A 519 -1.96 10.43 -33.78
C ASN A 519 -2.30 10.88 -32.36
N THR A 520 -2.18 12.19 -32.13
CA THR A 520 -2.57 12.86 -30.88
C THR A 520 -3.93 13.54 -31.03
N SER A 521 -4.87 13.31 -30.11
CA SER A 521 -5.98 14.25 -29.91
C SER A 521 -5.51 15.40 -29.01
N LYS A 522 -5.73 16.65 -29.44
CA LYS A 522 -5.45 17.84 -28.63
C LYS A 522 -6.69 18.20 -27.79
N HIS A 523 -6.48 18.51 -26.51
CA HIS A 523 -7.53 19.07 -25.64
C HIS A 523 -7.09 20.43 -25.09
N GLU A 524 -8.00 21.40 -25.06
CA GLU A 524 -7.79 22.71 -24.45
C GLU A 524 -8.02 22.63 -22.93
N GLY A 525 -6.98 22.90 -22.13
CA GLY A 525 -7.05 22.99 -20.67
C GLY A 525 -6.47 21.78 -19.92
N CYS A 526 -5.88 22.02 -18.73
CA CYS A 526 -5.29 21.01 -17.85
C CYS A 526 -6.36 20.25 -17.03
N GLY A 527 -7.39 19.71 -17.68
CA GLY A 527 -8.49 18.96 -17.03
C GLY A 527 -8.40 17.46 -17.28
N TYR A 528 -8.65 16.66 -16.25
CA TYR A 528 -8.66 15.18 -16.27
C TYR A 528 -9.78 14.62 -17.17
N ASP A 529 -9.43 13.68 -18.06
CA ASP A 529 -10.38 12.89 -18.86
C ASP A 529 -10.43 11.43 -18.36
N PRO A 530 -11.55 10.97 -17.78
CA PRO A 530 -11.68 9.62 -17.23
C PRO A 530 -11.79 8.50 -18.28
N ASP A 531 -12.02 8.81 -19.56
CA ASP A 531 -12.30 7.79 -20.59
C ASP A 531 -11.05 7.25 -21.30
N VAL A 532 -9.85 7.70 -20.93
CA VAL A 532 -8.59 7.24 -21.52
C VAL A 532 -8.19 5.87 -20.92
N PRO A 533 -8.10 4.79 -21.72
CA PRO A 533 -7.69 3.48 -21.20
C PRO A 533 -6.31 3.55 -20.55
N ALA A 534 -6.12 2.82 -19.45
CA ALA A 534 -4.84 2.69 -18.75
C ALA A 534 -3.85 1.91 -19.63
N LEU A 535 -3.22 2.62 -20.57
CA LEU A 535 -2.10 2.10 -21.33
C LEU A 535 -0.89 2.05 -20.43
N LYS A 536 -0.07 1.01 -20.56
CA LYS A 536 1.17 0.91 -19.76
C LYS A 536 2.24 1.82 -20.31
N HIS A 537 2.36 1.90 -21.63
CA HIS A 537 3.38 2.69 -22.33
C HIS A 537 2.73 3.85 -23.06
N HIS A 538 3.33 5.02 -22.93
CA HIS A 538 2.90 6.25 -23.56
C HIS A 538 4.04 6.81 -24.37
N SER A 539 3.71 7.35 -25.54
CA SER A 539 4.64 8.14 -26.31
C SER A 539 3.96 9.34 -26.94
N LEU A 540 4.68 10.46 -26.99
CA LEU A 540 4.23 11.69 -27.62
C LEU A 540 5.34 12.27 -28.50
N LEU A 541 5.08 12.36 -29.80
CA LEU A 541 5.95 13.11 -30.72
C LEU A 541 5.60 14.60 -30.67
N ILE A 542 6.60 15.42 -30.36
CA ILE A 542 6.53 16.88 -30.35
C ILE A 542 7.39 17.40 -31.49
N PRO A 543 6.81 17.85 -32.62
CA PRO A 543 7.55 18.25 -33.82
C PRO A 543 8.08 19.69 -33.70
N ARG A 544 8.79 20.01 -32.61
CA ARG A 544 9.37 21.33 -32.34
C ARG A 544 10.77 21.18 -31.76
N SER A 545 11.70 22.00 -32.25
CA SER A 545 13.10 22.01 -31.78
C SER A 545 13.28 22.58 -30.39
N GLN A 546 12.28 23.29 -29.87
CA GLN A 546 12.25 23.85 -28.53
C GLN A 546 10.86 23.68 -27.92
N PHE A 547 10.80 23.24 -26.67
CA PHE A 547 9.57 23.23 -25.87
C PHE A 547 9.90 23.08 -24.38
N ASN A 548 8.97 23.50 -23.54
CA ASN A 548 8.94 23.13 -22.13
C ASN A 548 7.82 22.11 -21.92
N ALA A 549 8.10 21.07 -21.15
CA ALA A 549 7.08 20.11 -20.77
C ALA A 549 7.15 19.78 -19.29
N SER A 550 6.03 19.44 -18.68
CA SER A 550 5.97 18.97 -17.30
C SER A 550 5.27 17.62 -17.24
N LEU A 551 5.92 16.64 -16.62
CA LEU A 551 5.38 15.30 -16.42
C LEU A 551 5.55 14.91 -14.95
N PHE A 552 4.44 14.74 -14.22
CA PHE A 552 4.43 14.46 -12.76
C PHE A 552 5.25 15.46 -11.92
N GLY A 553 5.19 16.74 -12.28
CA GLY A 553 5.95 17.79 -11.59
C GLY A 553 7.44 17.81 -11.94
N LYS A 554 7.93 16.92 -12.80
CA LYS A 554 9.28 17.04 -13.39
C LYS A 554 9.21 17.94 -14.61
N GLU A 555 9.99 19.02 -14.57
CA GLU A 555 10.16 19.95 -15.69
C GLU A 555 11.18 19.41 -16.70
N ILE A 556 10.78 19.40 -17.96
CA ILE A 556 11.54 18.99 -19.13
C ILE A 556 11.78 20.23 -19.97
N HIS A 557 13.04 20.55 -20.19
CA HIS A 557 13.46 21.61 -21.10
C HIS A 557 14.15 20.97 -22.29
N PHE A 558 13.51 21.00 -23.45
CA PHE A 558 14.10 20.51 -24.69
C PHE A 558 14.51 21.69 -25.56
N ASP A 559 15.78 21.69 -25.98
CA ASP A 559 16.33 22.66 -26.90
C ASP A 559 17.36 21.98 -27.80
N ASN A 560 17.00 21.79 -29.06
CA ASN A 560 17.85 21.19 -30.10
C ASN A 560 18.39 22.24 -31.08
N THR A 561 18.49 23.50 -30.66
CA THR A 561 19.13 24.52 -31.49
C THR A 561 20.64 24.31 -31.57
N PRO A 562 21.29 24.64 -32.70
CA PRO A 562 22.73 24.52 -32.84
C PRO A 562 23.50 25.27 -31.74
N LYS A 563 24.46 24.58 -31.10
CA LYS A 563 25.32 25.18 -30.07
C LYS A 563 26.78 25.05 -30.47
N ASN A 564 27.57 26.11 -30.25
CA ASN A 564 29.01 26.09 -30.43
C ASN A 564 29.76 25.38 -29.29
N LYS A 565 29.09 25.18 -28.16
CA LYS A 565 29.58 24.45 -27.00
C LYS A 565 28.48 23.58 -26.40
N PHE A 566 28.79 22.32 -26.12
CA PHE A 566 27.89 21.41 -25.44
C PHE A 566 28.67 20.22 -24.88
N LYS A 567 28.07 19.53 -23.91
CA LYS A 567 28.61 18.32 -23.29
C LYS A 567 27.64 17.18 -23.45
N PHE A 568 28.12 15.98 -23.69
CA PHE A 568 27.27 14.80 -23.67
C PHE A 568 27.95 13.61 -23.03
N LEU A 569 27.11 12.69 -22.55
CA LEU A 569 27.54 11.46 -21.94
C LEU A 569 27.38 10.31 -22.93
N VAL A 570 28.32 9.36 -22.94
CA VAL A 570 28.20 8.10 -23.67
C VAL A 570 28.34 6.92 -22.71
N THR A 571 27.38 6.01 -22.76
CA THR A 571 27.38 4.72 -22.02
C THR A 571 26.99 3.58 -22.96
N THR A 572 27.17 2.33 -22.56
CA THR A 572 26.70 1.15 -23.29
C THR A 572 26.60 -0.03 -22.33
N ASP A 573 25.90 -1.10 -22.70
CA ASP A 573 25.88 -2.38 -21.96
C ASP A 573 25.54 -2.19 -20.47
N VAL A 574 24.46 -1.45 -20.21
CA VAL A 574 23.96 -1.16 -18.85
C VAL A 574 23.24 -2.37 -18.26
N HIS A 575 22.62 -3.20 -19.11
CA HIS A 575 22.04 -4.50 -18.75
C HIS A 575 21.05 -4.49 -17.57
N GLY A 576 20.31 -3.39 -17.39
CA GLY A 576 19.36 -3.30 -16.28
C GLY A 576 19.99 -3.24 -14.88
N ASN A 577 21.32 -3.08 -14.77
CA ASN A 577 22.00 -3.03 -13.47
C ASN A 577 21.73 -1.69 -12.77
N ALA A 578 20.87 -1.70 -11.75
CA ALA A 578 20.42 -0.51 -11.05
C ALA A 578 21.55 0.35 -10.49
N VAL A 579 22.61 -0.27 -9.96
CA VAL A 579 23.67 0.46 -9.25
C VAL A 579 24.53 1.21 -10.27
N HIS A 580 24.96 0.52 -11.31
CA HIS A 580 25.83 1.12 -12.32
C HIS A 580 25.06 2.04 -13.26
N SER A 581 23.79 1.78 -13.56
CA SER A 581 22.96 2.71 -14.33
C SER A 581 22.80 4.04 -13.61
N GLN A 582 22.56 4.02 -12.30
CA GLN A 582 22.44 5.21 -11.47
C GLN A 582 23.75 5.97 -11.36
N GLU A 583 24.87 5.28 -11.16
CA GLU A 583 26.18 5.93 -11.12
C GLU A 583 26.58 6.43 -12.51
N ALA A 584 26.27 5.74 -13.60
CA ALA A 584 26.61 6.19 -14.95
C ALA A 584 25.98 7.53 -15.29
N ILE A 585 24.72 7.76 -14.88
CA ILE A 585 23.96 8.98 -15.17
C ILE A 585 23.90 9.97 -14.00
N LYS A 586 24.56 9.68 -12.88
CA LYS A 586 24.72 10.65 -11.81
C LYS A 586 25.39 11.88 -12.39
N ASP A 587 25.01 13.07 -11.94
CA ASP A 587 25.48 14.37 -12.45
C ASP A 587 25.06 14.78 -13.88
N MET A 588 24.10 14.07 -14.48
CA MET A 588 23.63 14.35 -15.84
C MET A 588 23.08 15.78 -16.04
N GLU A 589 22.69 16.48 -14.98
CA GLU A 589 22.32 17.90 -15.08
C GLU A 589 23.40 18.78 -15.73
N ASN A 590 24.68 18.38 -15.63
CA ASN A 590 25.85 19.05 -16.20
C ASN A 590 26.07 18.77 -17.69
N PHE A 591 25.26 17.91 -18.28
CA PHE A 591 25.36 17.50 -19.68
C PHE A 591 24.11 17.97 -20.45
N ASP A 592 24.28 18.16 -21.75
CA ASP A 592 23.20 18.54 -22.67
C ASP A 592 22.34 17.35 -23.05
N PHE A 593 22.94 16.18 -23.31
CA PHE A 593 22.22 14.94 -23.67
C PHE A 593 23.06 13.67 -23.42
N HIS A 594 22.40 12.51 -23.39
CA HIS A 594 22.99 11.19 -23.17
C HIS A 594 22.83 10.32 -24.40
N ILE A 595 23.92 9.69 -24.85
CA ILE A 595 23.93 8.64 -25.85
C ILE A 595 24.21 7.29 -25.18
N ASN A 596 23.40 6.30 -25.52
CA ASN A 596 23.66 4.92 -25.20
C ASN A 596 24.04 4.15 -26.47
N GLY A 597 25.19 3.49 -26.45
CA GLY A 597 25.72 2.69 -27.55
C GLY A 597 24.96 1.40 -27.82
N GLY A 598 24.00 1.01 -26.98
CA GLY A 598 23.22 -0.23 -27.06
C GLY A 598 23.25 -1.00 -25.75
N ASP A 599 22.36 -1.99 -25.63
CA ASP A 599 22.21 -2.87 -24.48
C ASP A 599 21.98 -2.12 -23.16
N THR A 600 21.05 -1.16 -23.20
CA THR A 600 20.53 -0.51 -21.99
C THR A 600 19.90 -1.54 -21.04
N THR A 601 19.28 -2.55 -21.62
CA THR A 601 18.60 -3.65 -20.91
C THR A 601 19.20 -4.99 -21.33
N TYR A 602 19.03 -6.01 -20.50
CA TYR A 602 19.54 -7.34 -20.82
C TYR A 602 18.52 -8.14 -21.65
N TRP A 603 17.23 -7.89 -21.49
CA TRP A 603 16.19 -8.65 -22.18
C TRP A 603 15.17 -7.75 -22.85
N GLY A 604 15.40 -6.43 -22.86
CA GLY A 604 14.42 -5.43 -23.26
C GLY A 604 13.09 -5.56 -22.53
N LYS A 605 13.11 -6.09 -21.30
CA LYS A 605 11.92 -6.22 -20.46
C LYS A 605 11.60 -4.89 -19.81
N ASP A 606 10.31 -4.68 -19.62
CA ASP A 606 9.77 -3.46 -19.02
C ASP A 606 10.33 -3.16 -17.62
N ASP A 607 10.56 -4.18 -16.80
CA ASP A 607 11.09 -4.03 -15.44
C ASP A 607 12.58 -3.63 -15.44
N GLU A 608 13.34 -4.05 -16.45
CA GLU A 608 14.72 -3.60 -16.66
C GLU A 608 14.76 -2.14 -17.14
N PHE A 609 13.86 -1.77 -18.06
CA PHE A 609 13.67 -0.36 -18.41
C PHE A 609 13.27 0.46 -17.18
N ALA A 610 12.33 -0.03 -16.37
CA ALA A 610 11.95 0.63 -15.13
C ALA A 610 13.11 0.76 -14.15
N CYS A 611 14.03 -0.22 -14.15
CA CYS A 611 15.22 -0.20 -13.32
C CYS A 611 16.22 0.88 -13.77
N VAL A 612 16.53 0.94 -15.07
CA VAL A 612 17.47 1.92 -15.64
C VAL A 612 16.90 3.33 -15.60
N PHE A 613 15.67 3.50 -16.07
CA PHE A 613 15.03 4.81 -16.23
C PHE A 613 14.32 5.31 -14.96
N LYS A 614 14.48 4.60 -13.84
CA LYS A 614 13.92 4.95 -12.54
C LYS A 614 14.32 6.35 -12.08
N ASN A 615 15.61 6.63 -12.21
CA ASN A 615 16.24 7.88 -11.81
C ASN A 615 16.60 8.72 -13.03
N PHE A 616 16.03 8.41 -14.20
CA PHE A 616 16.45 9.08 -15.42
C PHE A 616 16.13 10.58 -15.35
N HIS A 617 17.09 11.31 -15.87
CA HIS A 617 17.11 12.75 -15.98
C HIS A 617 16.15 13.22 -17.08
N THR A 618 15.80 14.50 -17.03
CA THR A 618 14.97 15.14 -18.07
C THR A 618 15.77 15.55 -19.30
N LYS A 619 17.09 15.28 -19.33
CA LYS A 619 17.92 15.52 -20.52
C LYS A 619 17.58 14.54 -21.64
N PRO A 620 17.75 14.96 -22.91
CA PRO A 620 17.60 14.08 -24.05
C PRO A 620 18.45 12.81 -23.94
N PHE A 621 17.87 11.68 -24.34
CA PHE A 621 18.45 10.35 -24.37
C PHE A 621 18.29 9.73 -25.75
N ILE A 622 19.35 9.17 -26.30
CA ILE A 622 19.31 8.45 -27.58
C ILE A 622 20.06 7.16 -27.42
N GLN A 623 19.51 6.09 -27.99
CA GLN A 623 20.08 4.76 -27.90
C GLN A 623 20.27 4.18 -29.31
N ALA A 624 21.43 3.57 -29.55
CA ALA A 624 21.60 2.61 -30.64
C ALA A 624 20.97 1.27 -30.24
N VAL A 625 20.42 0.52 -31.19
CA VAL A 625 19.85 -0.80 -30.89
C VAL A 625 20.99 -1.78 -30.64
N GLY A 626 21.06 -2.35 -29.43
CA GLY A 626 21.98 -3.44 -29.12
C GLY A 626 21.37 -4.81 -29.43
N ASN A 627 22.17 -5.88 -29.33
CA ASN A 627 21.66 -7.22 -29.57
C ASN A 627 20.61 -7.63 -28.54
N HIS A 628 20.69 -7.15 -27.29
CA HIS A 628 19.69 -7.46 -26.27
C HIS A 628 18.37 -6.71 -26.49
N GLU A 629 18.38 -5.46 -26.98
CA GLU A 629 17.14 -4.77 -27.37
C GLU A 629 16.52 -5.32 -28.65
N SER A 630 17.32 -5.89 -29.55
CA SER A 630 16.80 -6.44 -30.80
C SER A 630 15.84 -7.63 -30.59
N CYS A 631 15.94 -8.31 -29.44
CA CYS A 631 15.03 -9.38 -29.01
C CYS A 631 13.68 -8.87 -28.47
N ALA A 632 13.53 -7.57 -28.20
CA ALA A 632 12.36 -7.05 -27.52
C ALA A 632 11.31 -6.54 -28.50
N ASP A 633 10.22 -7.29 -28.62
CA ASP A 633 9.08 -6.92 -29.48
C ASP A 633 8.41 -5.58 -29.07
N ASN A 634 8.67 -5.08 -27.86
CA ASN A 634 7.96 -3.93 -27.27
C ASN A 634 8.85 -2.98 -26.45
N SER A 635 10.13 -2.82 -26.79
CA SER A 635 10.94 -1.82 -26.08
C SER A 635 10.30 -0.42 -26.25
N PRO A 636 10.11 0.37 -25.17
CA PRO A 636 9.53 1.72 -25.22
C PRO A 636 10.30 2.71 -26.12
N ILE A 637 11.48 2.32 -26.58
CA ILE A 637 12.38 3.12 -27.41
C ILE A 637 12.27 2.74 -28.91
N THR A 638 11.46 1.72 -29.26
CA THR A 638 11.28 1.18 -30.64
C THR A 638 10.56 2.09 -31.64
N ILE A 639 10.48 3.39 -31.39
CA ILE A 639 9.83 4.35 -32.30
C ILE A 639 10.74 4.66 -33.51
N ARG A 640 11.97 4.17 -33.51
CA ARG A 640 12.99 4.44 -34.54
C ARG A 640 13.32 3.17 -35.32
N GLU A 641 13.73 3.38 -36.56
CA GLU A 641 14.41 2.36 -37.36
C GLU A 641 15.72 1.95 -36.69
N ASP A 642 16.19 0.74 -36.96
CA ASP A 642 17.44 0.21 -36.38
C ASP A 642 18.67 1.01 -36.80
N ILE A 643 18.64 1.57 -38.01
CA ILE A 643 19.70 2.39 -38.59
C ILE A 643 19.11 3.77 -38.83
N PHE A 644 19.67 4.81 -38.22
CA PHE A 644 19.11 6.16 -38.37
C PHE A 644 20.15 7.27 -38.18
N HIS A 645 19.80 8.45 -38.68
CA HIS A 645 20.57 9.68 -38.53
C HIS A 645 19.79 10.64 -37.62
N GLN A 646 20.51 11.31 -36.72
CA GLN A 646 19.94 12.35 -35.87
C GLN A 646 20.87 13.54 -35.79
N VAL A 647 20.30 14.74 -35.99
CA VAL A 647 21.00 15.99 -35.73
C VAL A 647 20.67 16.45 -34.31
N ILE A 648 21.70 16.64 -33.47
CA ILE A 648 21.57 17.14 -32.10
C ILE A 648 22.46 18.35 -31.94
N ASN A 649 21.93 19.48 -31.50
CA ASN A 649 22.68 20.73 -31.36
C ASN A 649 23.51 21.09 -32.61
N GLY A 650 23.00 20.76 -33.81
CA GLY A 650 23.66 21.01 -35.09
C GLY A 650 24.73 19.99 -35.49
N ILE A 651 24.84 18.86 -34.80
CA ILE A 651 25.85 17.82 -35.05
C ILE A 651 25.20 16.51 -35.45
N ASN A 652 25.84 15.84 -36.40
CA ASN A 652 25.34 14.62 -37.00
C ASN A 652 25.77 13.40 -36.19
N PHE A 653 24.79 12.59 -35.81
CA PHE A 653 24.99 11.28 -35.20
C PHE A 653 24.39 10.20 -36.10
N TYR A 654 25.21 9.21 -36.45
CA TYR A 654 24.81 8.07 -37.27
C TYR A 654 24.76 6.82 -36.42
N PHE A 655 23.57 6.25 -36.24
CA PHE A 655 23.34 5.06 -35.45
C PHE A 655 23.27 3.86 -36.39
N LEU A 656 24.19 2.92 -36.21
CA LEU A 656 24.34 1.74 -37.07
C LEU A 656 23.93 0.47 -36.32
N PHE A 657 23.30 -0.45 -37.04
CA PHE A 657 22.84 -1.73 -36.52
C PHE A 657 23.24 -2.86 -37.46
N VAL A 658 23.87 -3.89 -36.90
CA VAL A 658 24.45 -4.99 -37.68
C VAL A 658 23.94 -6.37 -37.27
N PHE A 659 23.14 -6.49 -36.21
CA PHE A 659 22.65 -7.80 -35.74
C PHE A 659 21.44 -8.29 -36.53
N ASP A 660 21.18 -9.60 -36.49
CA ASP A 660 20.02 -10.23 -37.14
C ASP A 660 18.86 -10.44 -36.18
N ARG A 661 17.80 -9.63 -36.25
CA ARG A 661 16.59 -9.77 -35.42
C ARG A 661 15.93 -11.16 -35.49
N GLU A 662 16.03 -11.87 -36.62
CA GLU A 662 15.32 -13.15 -36.81
C GLU A 662 16.00 -14.33 -36.10
N HIS A 663 17.30 -14.23 -35.80
CA HIS A 663 18.11 -15.34 -35.29
C HIS A 663 18.60 -15.16 -33.85
N VAL A 664 18.27 -14.06 -33.15
CA VAL A 664 18.80 -13.72 -31.81
C VAL A 664 18.23 -14.59 -30.67
N LEU A 665 17.34 -15.54 -30.93
CA LEU A 665 16.82 -16.41 -29.87
C LEU A 665 17.91 -17.27 -29.18
N ASN A 666 19.10 -17.38 -29.79
CA ASN A 666 20.27 -18.01 -29.19
C ASN A 666 21.42 -16.98 -29.07
N HIS A 667 21.46 -16.26 -27.93
CA HIS A 667 22.48 -15.32 -27.37
C HIS A 667 23.96 -15.37 -27.80
N PHE A 668 24.28 -15.55 -29.07
CA PHE A 668 25.65 -15.62 -29.52
C PHE A 668 26.02 -14.37 -30.33
N VAL A 669 27.13 -13.78 -29.89
CA VAL A 669 28.07 -12.84 -30.51
C VAL A 669 28.19 -12.96 -32.05
N ASP A 670 27.90 -14.13 -32.61
CA ASP A 670 27.96 -14.42 -34.03
C ASP A 670 26.70 -13.99 -34.81
N ALA A 671 25.69 -13.41 -34.17
CA ALA A 671 24.44 -12.98 -34.81
C ALA A 671 24.57 -11.69 -35.64
N VAL A 672 25.77 -11.37 -36.14
CA VAL A 672 25.97 -10.25 -37.06
C VAL A 672 25.51 -10.66 -38.46
N SER A 673 24.65 -9.85 -39.07
CA SER A 673 24.11 -10.08 -40.41
C SER A 673 24.94 -9.33 -41.45
N GLU A 674 25.49 -10.05 -42.42
CA GLU A 674 26.14 -9.44 -43.59
C GLU A 674 25.22 -8.47 -44.34
N GLN A 675 23.91 -8.76 -44.36
CA GLN A 675 22.92 -7.86 -44.94
C GLN A 675 22.82 -6.54 -44.14
N ASN A 676 22.79 -6.60 -42.81
CA ASN A 676 22.69 -5.40 -41.97
C ASN A 676 24.02 -4.64 -41.88
N ILE A 677 25.17 -5.33 -41.95
CA ILE A 677 26.48 -4.72 -42.20
C ILE A 677 26.40 -3.88 -43.47
N LYS A 678 25.99 -4.50 -44.59
CA LYS A 678 25.92 -3.80 -45.88
C LYS A 678 24.98 -2.59 -45.81
N LYS A 679 23.78 -2.75 -45.25
CA LYS A 679 22.82 -1.65 -45.07
C LYS A 679 23.41 -0.50 -44.24
N SER A 680 24.07 -0.81 -43.13
CA SER A 680 24.71 0.19 -42.26
C SER A 680 25.83 0.94 -42.98
N LEU A 681 26.67 0.23 -43.75
CA LEU A 681 27.76 0.85 -44.51
C LEU A 681 27.24 1.71 -45.68
N ASP A 682 26.25 1.21 -46.43
CA ASP A 682 25.62 1.96 -47.52
C ASP A 682 24.96 3.25 -46.97
N PHE A 683 24.20 3.13 -45.87
CA PHE A 683 23.56 4.24 -45.18
C PHE A 683 24.57 5.28 -44.71
N LEU A 684 25.62 4.84 -44.01
CA LEU A 684 26.66 5.74 -43.53
C LEU A 684 27.33 6.46 -44.71
N GLU A 685 27.68 5.74 -45.78
CA GLU A 685 28.31 6.34 -46.94
C GLU A 685 27.41 7.40 -47.62
N GLU A 686 26.11 7.12 -47.75
CA GLU A 686 25.15 8.06 -48.32
C GLU A 686 25.14 9.39 -47.56
N HIS A 687 25.09 9.32 -46.24
CA HIS A 687 25.08 10.50 -45.38
C HIS A 687 26.43 11.23 -45.33
N LEU A 688 27.56 10.49 -45.29
CA LEU A 688 28.90 11.09 -45.32
C LEU A 688 29.16 11.91 -46.60
N LYS A 689 28.45 11.61 -47.70
CA LYS A 689 28.55 12.38 -48.96
C LYS A 689 27.85 13.74 -48.89
N ILE A 690 26.77 13.87 -48.13
CA ILE A 690 25.85 15.01 -48.20
C ILE A 690 25.84 15.89 -46.95
N ASP A 691 26.09 15.33 -45.78
CA ASP A 691 25.96 16.05 -44.52
C ASP A 691 27.20 16.89 -44.24
N GLU A 692 26.98 18.13 -43.80
CA GLU A 692 28.04 19.07 -43.41
C GLU A 692 28.21 19.13 -41.88
N GLY A 693 29.39 19.59 -41.43
CA GLY A 693 29.70 19.75 -40.01
C GLY A 693 30.23 18.48 -39.34
N PRO A 694 30.45 18.53 -38.01
CA PRO A 694 30.99 17.43 -37.22
C PRO A 694 30.09 16.20 -37.23
N LYS A 695 30.71 15.02 -37.27
CA LYS A 695 30.04 13.72 -37.42
C LYS A 695 30.51 12.73 -36.39
N PHE A 696 29.56 12.08 -35.71
CA PHE A 696 29.80 10.97 -34.81
C PHE A 696 29.11 9.71 -35.33
N ILE A 697 29.80 8.59 -35.22
CA ILE A 697 29.24 7.28 -35.53
C ILE A 697 28.98 6.57 -34.21
N VAL A 698 27.80 5.99 -34.05
CA VAL A 698 27.41 5.20 -32.88
C VAL A 698 26.97 3.84 -33.37
N SER A 699 27.60 2.77 -32.89
CA SER A 699 27.15 1.42 -33.20
C SER A 699 27.40 0.52 -32.02
N HIS A 700 26.42 -0.29 -31.63
CA HIS A 700 26.63 -1.20 -30.52
C HIS A 700 27.78 -2.17 -30.79
N TYR A 701 27.87 -2.69 -32.01
CA TYR A 701 28.95 -3.57 -32.42
C TYR A 701 30.22 -2.80 -32.81
N MET A 702 31.36 -3.23 -32.29
CA MET A 702 32.62 -2.51 -32.39
C MET A 702 33.42 -2.84 -33.66
N HIS A 703 34.00 -1.82 -34.30
CA HIS A 703 34.87 -2.00 -35.47
C HIS A 703 36.31 -2.36 -35.10
N TYR A 704 36.75 -1.95 -33.92
CA TYR A 704 37.98 -2.42 -33.25
C TYR A 704 37.62 -2.90 -31.85
N SER A 705 38.37 -3.87 -31.35
CA SER A 705 38.09 -4.53 -30.07
C SER A 705 39.38 -5.04 -29.48
N THR A 706 39.50 -4.99 -28.15
CA THR A 706 40.53 -5.75 -27.43
C THR A 706 39.96 -6.87 -26.55
N GLY A 707 38.64 -6.97 -26.43
CA GLY A 707 37.93 -7.90 -25.57
C GLY A 707 37.50 -9.18 -26.28
N GLU A 708 36.62 -9.93 -25.62
CA GLU A 708 36.33 -11.31 -26.00
C GLU A 708 35.57 -11.42 -27.33
N PHE A 709 34.70 -10.45 -27.62
CA PHE A 709 33.79 -10.58 -28.74
C PHE A 709 34.47 -10.26 -30.07
N GLY A 710 35.48 -9.39 -30.04
CA GLY A 710 36.25 -9.03 -31.22
C GLY A 710 35.42 -8.28 -32.28
N SER A 711 36.05 -7.94 -33.40
CA SER A 711 35.37 -7.25 -34.50
C SER A 711 35.12 -8.18 -35.68
N HIS A 712 33.98 -8.01 -36.34
CA HIS A 712 33.68 -8.75 -37.57
C HIS A 712 34.52 -8.18 -38.74
N PRO A 713 35.33 -8.99 -39.44
CA PRO A 713 36.27 -8.49 -40.46
C PRO A 713 35.59 -7.68 -41.58
N THR A 714 34.44 -8.12 -42.08
CA THR A 714 33.69 -7.40 -43.12
C THR A 714 33.26 -6.00 -42.63
N TYR A 715 32.75 -5.90 -41.41
CA TYR A 715 32.31 -4.63 -40.83
C TYR A 715 33.49 -3.70 -40.58
N ALA A 716 34.54 -4.20 -39.91
CA ALA A 716 35.75 -3.43 -39.59
C ALA A 716 36.43 -2.90 -40.86
N ASN A 717 36.60 -3.74 -41.89
CA ASN A 717 37.19 -3.33 -43.16
C ASN A 717 36.31 -2.31 -43.91
N GLY A 718 34.99 -2.50 -43.89
CA GLY A 718 34.05 -1.55 -44.48
C GLY A 718 34.10 -0.17 -43.82
N ILE A 719 34.12 -0.13 -42.48
CA ILE A 719 34.30 1.12 -41.73
C ILE A 719 35.65 1.75 -42.07
N ASN A 720 36.75 1.01 -42.05
CA ASN A 720 38.08 1.53 -42.40
C ASN A 720 38.13 2.18 -43.78
N GLN A 721 37.50 1.55 -44.79
CA GLN A 721 37.42 2.10 -46.14
C GLN A 721 36.66 3.43 -46.17
N LEU A 722 35.57 3.55 -45.42
CA LEU A 722 34.81 4.81 -45.30
C LEU A 722 35.60 5.87 -44.54
N LEU A 723 36.25 5.51 -43.43
CA LEU A 723 37.07 6.44 -42.66
C LEU A 723 38.27 6.97 -43.47
N GLU A 724 38.93 6.11 -44.25
CA GLU A 724 40.01 6.53 -45.14
C GLU A 724 39.48 7.49 -46.21
N LYS A 725 38.41 7.09 -46.90
CA LYS A 725 37.80 7.82 -48.02
C LYS A 725 37.24 9.19 -47.62
N TYR A 726 36.72 9.32 -46.41
CA TYR A 726 36.06 10.53 -45.91
C TYR A 726 36.76 11.12 -44.67
N SER A 727 38.05 10.85 -44.50
CA SER A 727 38.86 11.38 -43.39
C SER A 727 38.88 12.91 -43.33
N ASP A 728 38.62 13.59 -44.45
CA ASP A 728 38.50 15.05 -44.57
C ASP A 728 37.11 15.61 -44.20
N LYS A 729 36.11 14.74 -43.95
CA LYS A 729 34.69 15.13 -43.78
C LYS A 729 34.26 15.38 -42.33
N GLN A 730 35.20 15.73 -41.46
CA GLN A 730 34.94 16.05 -40.04
C GLN A 730 34.29 14.90 -39.27
N ILE A 731 34.68 13.65 -39.57
CA ILE A 731 34.35 12.51 -38.70
C ILE A 731 35.19 12.64 -37.44
N VAL A 732 34.53 12.89 -36.31
CA VAL A 732 35.18 13.25 -35.06
C VAL A 732 35.52 12.01 -34.26
N ALA A 733 34.54 11.15 -34.01
CA ALA A 733 34.74 9.90 -33.29
C ALA A 733 33.67 8.86 -33.63
N MET A 734 34.00 7.61 -33.32
CA MET A 734 33.07 6.50 -33.32
C MET A 734 32.95 5.93 -31.90
N PHE A 735 31.73 5.77 -31.41
CA PHE A 735 31.42 5.12 -30.14
C PHE A 735 30.81 3.75 -30.39
N SER A 736 31.28 2.75 -29.65
CA SER A 736 30.70 1.41 -29.67
C SER A 736 30.66 0.75 -28.30
N GLY A 737 30.05 -0.43 -28.22
CA GLY A 737 29.92 -1.23 -26.99
C GLY A 737 30.18 -2.70 -27.24
N HIS A 738 29.32 -3.55 -26.67
CA HIS A 738 29.29 -5.01 -26.78
C HIS A 738 30.43 -5.72 -26.02
N ASP A 739 31.68 -5.25 -26.15
CA ASP A 739 32.88 -5.91 -25.62
C ASP A 739 33.07 -5.84 -24.08
N HIS A 740 32.14 -5.17 -23.39
CA HIS A 740 32.12 -4.88 -21.95
C HIS A 740 33.38 -4.27 -21.32
N ILE A 741 34.42 -3.97 -22.09
CA ILE A 741 35.65 -3.30 -21.65
C ILE A 741 35.77 -1.94 -22.31
N PHE A 742 36.48 -1.01 -21.66
CA PHE A 742 36.84 0.22 -22.34
C PHE A 742 38.00 -0.09 -23.28
N SER A 743 37.95 0.37 -24.54
CA SER A 743 39.09 0.37 -25.45
C SER A 743 39.09 1.65 -26.28
N ALA A 744 40.24 2.30 -26.41
CA ALA A 744 40.45 3.46 -27.27
C ALA A 744 41.44 3.13 -28.38
N PHE A 745 41.12 3.57 -29.59
CA PHE A 745 41.97 3.48 -30.77
C PHE A 745 41.98 4.81 -31.49
N LYS A 746 43.04 5.07 -32.28
CA LYS A 746 43.11 6.25 -33.14
C LYS A 746 43.64 5.88 -34.52
N HIS A 747 42.80 6.07 -35.52
CA HIS A 747 43.11 5.75 -36.92
C HIS A 747 42.62 6.88 -37.83
N TYR A 748 43.43 7.29 -38.82
CA TYR A 748 43.17 8.47 -39.67
C TYR A 748 42.83 9.77 -38.92
N GLY A 749 43.34 9.93 -37.70
CA GLY A 749 43.04 11.09 -36.84
C GLY A 749 41.71 10.98 -36.08
N ILE A 750 40.93 9.91 -36.27
CA ILE A 750 39.61 9.69 -35.69
C ILE A 750 39.75 8.77 -34.46
N HIS A 751 39.10 9.13 -33.36
CA HIS A 751 39.04 8.26 -32.18
C HIS A 751 37.93 7.22 -32.32
N SER A 752 38.26 5.96 -32.08
CA SER A 752 37.30 4.88 -31.85
C SER A 752 37.30 4.52 -30.38
N LEU A 753 36.16 4.66 -29.73
CA LEU A 753 36.00 4.39 -28.31
C LEU A 753 34.95 3.28 -28.13
N VAL A 754 35.42 2.08 -27.79
CA VAL A 754 34.58 1.04 -27.20
C VAL A 754 34.33 1.49 -25.76
N CYS A 755 33.14 2.01 -25.51
CA CYS A 755 32.74 2.43 -24.17
C CYS A 755 32.55 1.15 -23.34
N ALA A 756 33.08 1.11 -22.11
CA ALA A 756 32.93 -0.10 -21.31
C ALA A 756 31.48 -0.30 -20.87
N SER A 757 31.25 -1.46 -20.28
CA SER A 757 29.98 -1.76 -19.64
C SER A 757 29.60 -0.68 -18.61
N GLY A 758 28.38 -0.18 -18.73
CA GLY A 758 27.72 0.65 -17.73
C GLY A 758 26.95 -0.19 -16.70
N GLY A 759 27.09 -1.52 -16.68
CA GLY A 759 26.42 -2.38 -15.71
C GLY A 759 26.32 -3.88 -16.02
N GLY A 760 26.56 -4.31 -17.26
CA GLY A 760 26.83 -5.69 -17.68
C GLY A 760 27.99 -6.38 -16.96
N TRP A 761 28.28 -7.61 -17.32
CA TRP A 761 29.42 -8.34 -16.74
C TRP A 761 30.69 -7.86 -17.43
N LEU A 762 31.78 -7.59 -16.68
CA LEU A 762 33.05 -7.31 -17.33
C LEU A 762 33.57 -8.59 -17.96
N ASP A 763 33.64 -8.62 -19.29
CA ASP A 763 34.14 -9.80 -19.98
C ASP A 763 35.62 -10.04 -19.66
N PRO A 764 36.04 -11.31 -19.59
CA PRO A 764 37.45 -11.62 -19.61
C PRO A 764 38.03 -11.19 -20.95
N VAL A 765 39.31 -10.81 -20.97
CA VAL A 765 39.96 -10.44 -22.22
C VAL A 765 40.34 -11.70 -23.00
N TYR A 766 40.19 -11.67 -24.34
CA TYR A 766 40.34 -12.82 -25.22
C TYR A 766 41.65 -13.60 -25.03
N ASP A 767 41.49 -14.92 -24.89
CA ASP A 767 42.44 -16.04 -24.92
C ASP A 767 43.88 -15.80 -24.39
N ALA A 768 44.11 -16.23 -23.14
CA ALA A 768 45.42 -16.36 -22.52
C ALA A 768 46.43 -17.23 -23.31
N ASN A 769 46.00 -18.00 -24.32
CA ASN A 769 46.89 -18.84 -25.12
C ASN A 769 47.52 -18.13 -26.32
N VAL A 770 46.92 -17.05 -26.86
CA VAL A 770 47.49 -16.27 -27.98
C VAL A 770 48.44 -15.18 -27.46
N MET A 771 48.22 -14.72 -26.23
CA MET A 771 49.05 -13.71 -25.54
C MET A 771 49.96 -14.34 -24.46
N LYS A 772 50.56 -15.50 -24.70
CA LYS A 772 51.40 -16.20 -23.69
C LYS A 772 52.55 -15.36 -23.12
N ASP A 773 53.01 -14.34 -23.86
CA ASP A 773 54.11 -13.45 -23.43
C ASP A 773 53.64 -12.05 -22.97
N ARG A 774 52.34 -11.73 -23.08
CA ARG A 774 51.69 -10.57 -22.46
C ARG A 774 50.35 -11.01 -21.88
N VAL A 775 50.41 -11.88 -20.89
CA VAL A 775 49.28 -12.14 -20.01
C VAL A 775 48.77 -10.77 -19.55
N TRP A 776 47.48 -10.48 -19.74
CA TRP A 776 46.72 -9.47 -18.99
C TRP A 776 46.85 -9.78 -17.49
N THR A 777 48.03 -9.54 -16.92
CA THR A 777 48.29 -9.53 -15.49
C THR A 777 47.95 -8.17 -14.90
N THR A 778 47.77 -7.17 -15.75
CA THR A 778 47.39 -5.79 -15.42
C THR A 778 45.96 -5.54 -15.87
N LYS A 779 45.20 -4.76 -15.09
CA LYS A 779 43.81 -4.36 -15.41
C LYS A 779 43.71 -3.37 -16.58
N GLU A 780 44.84 -3.06 -17.21
CA GLU A 780 45.04 -1.94 -18.13
C GLU A 780 46.04 -2.34 -19.23
N LEU A 781 45.75 -1.93 -20.46
CA LEU A 781 46.66 -2.01 -21.61
C LEU A 781 46.93 -0.62 -22.18
N HIS A 782 48.14 -0.39 -22.69
CA HIS A 782 48.51 0.88 -23.29
C HIS A 782 49.39 0.71 -24.54
N GLY A 783 49.23 1.64 -25.47
CA GLY A 783 49.97 1.76 -26.72
C GLY A 783 49.61 0.70 -27.77
N PRO A 784 50.16 0.84 -29.00
CA PRO A 784 49.91 -0.12 -30.07
C PRO A 784 50.23 -1.55 -29.65
N LEU A 785 49.34 -2.47 -29.99
CA LEU A 785 49.48 -3.89 -29.73
C LEU A 785 50.08 -4.60 -30.95
N PRO A 786 50.82 -5.72 -30.76
CA PRO A 786 51.31 -6.52 -31.87
C PRO A 786 50.14 -7.02 -32.72
N LYS A 787 50.32 -7.14 -34.04
CA LYS A 787 49.31 -7.81 -34.87
C LYS A 787 49.02 -9.19 -34.31
N SER A 788 47.74 -9.47 -34.10
CA SER A 788 47.23 -10.77 -33.69
C SER A 788 46.99 -11.63 -34.93
N ASP A 789 47.25 -12.93 -34.83
CA ASP A 789 46.86 -13.90 -35.86
C ASP A 789 45.35 -14.19 -35.84
N ASN A 790 44.62 -13.70 -34.81
CA ASN A 790 43.17 -13.78 -34.74
C ASN A 790 42.54 -12.71 -35.64
N GLU A 791 41.78 -13.14 -36.64
CA GLU A 791 41.06 -12.27 -37.58
C GLU A 791 40.04 -11.35 -36.89
N ARG A 792 39.60 -11.67 -35.66
CA ARG A 792 38.70 -10.81 -34.87
C ARG A 792 39.41 -9.67 -34.12
N SER A 793 40.74 -9.73 -33.99
CA SER A 793 41.56 -8.74 -33.27
C SER A 793 41.98 -7.58 -34.19
N MET A 794 40.99 -6.83 -34.68
CA MET A 794 41.20 -5.72 -35.62
C MET A 794 41.64 -4.43 -34.90
N GLY A 795 42.56 -3.67 -35.51
CA GLY A 795 42.96 -2.32 -35.06
C GLY A 795 44.04 -2.26 -33.98
N TYR A 796 44.70 -3.38 -33.68
CA TYR A 796 45.72 -3.47 -32.63
C TYR A 796 46.88 -2.47 -32.81
N GLU A 797 47.30 -2.23 -34.05
CA GLU A 797 48.32 -1.22 -34.37
C GLU A 797 47.88 0.22 -34.09
N ASN A 798 46.57 0.45 -33.94
CA ASN A 798 45.96 1.75 -33.66
C ASN A 798 45.50 1.90 -32.21
N HIS A 799 45.70 0.86 -31.39
CA HIS A 799 45.28 0.84 -29.99
C HIS A 799 46.02 1.89 -29.17
N LEU A 800 45.29 2.56 -28.29
CA LEU A 800 45.78 3.56 -27.35
C LEU A 800 45.74 3.03 -25.92
N ASP A 801 44.56 2.74 -25.39
CA ASP A 801 44.39 2.27 -24.02
C ASP A 801 43.15 1.37 -23.89
N SER A 802 43.22 0.35 -23.03
CA SER A 802 42.06 -0.44 -22.62
C SER A 802 41.99 -0.61 -21.11
N TYR A 803 40.79 -0.56 -20.54
CA TYR A 803 40.53 -0.74 -19.10
C TYR A 803 39.43 -1.77 -18.89
N GLN A 804 39.70 -2.81 -18.11
CA GLN A 804 38.69 -3.79 -17.68
C GLN A 804 37.98 -3.27 -16.41
N LYS A 805 37.22 -2.19 -16.60
CA LYS A 805 36.50 -1.47 -15.53
C LYS A 805 35.15 -1.02 -16.07
N TYR A 806 34.18 -0.84 -15.17
CA TYR A 806 32.95 -0.11 -15.51
C TYR A 806 33.32 1.34 -15.77
N THR A 807 32.96 1.87 -16.93
CA THR A 807 33.31 3.24 -17.29
C THR A 807 32.16 3.96 -17.96
N ARG A 808 32.26 5.28 -17.98
CA ARG A 808 31.48 6.15 -18.86
C ARG A 808 32.42 7.09 -19.60
N THR A 809 31.99 7.55 -20.77
CA THR A 809 32.74 8.50 -21.60
C THR A 809 32.02 9.84 -21.57
N GLU A 810 32.67 10.85 -21.00
CA GLU A 810 32.18 12.23 -20.99
C GLU A 810 32.80 12.96 -22.18
N VAL A 811 32.00 13.67 -22.96
CA VAL A 811 32.45 14.39 -24.16
C VAL A 811 32.14 15.88 -23.99
N ASP A 812 33.17 16.71 -24.07
CA ASP A 812 33.06 18.18 -24.05
C ASP A 812 33.52 18.72 -25.41
N MET A 813 32.62 19.39 -26.12
CA MET A 813 32.93 20.06 -27.38
C MET A 813 32.79 21.56 -27.20
N ALA A 814 33.86 22.29 -27.50
CA ALA A 814 33.88 23.74 -27.43
C ALA A 814 34.88 24.31 -28.43
N ASP A 815 34.46 25.31 -29.21
CA ASP A 815 35.35 26.17 -29.99
C ASP A 815 36.29 25.42 -30.96
N GLY A 816 35.80 24.34 -31.59
CA GLY A 816 36.58 23.49 -32.51
C GLY A 816 37.51 22.49 -31.83
N HIS A 817 37.43 22.37 -30.51
CA HIS A 817 38.17 21.41 -29.70
C HIS A 817 37.22 20.43 -29.03
N ILE A 818 37.63 19.16 -28.94
CA ILE A 818 36.86 18.12 -28.26
C ILE A 818 37.74 17.34 -27.29
N THR A 819 37.17 17.12 -26.10
CA THR A 819 37.78 16.37 -25.03
C THR A 819 36.91 15.15 -24.70
N PHE A 820 37.52 13.97 -24.64
CA PHE A 820 36.91 12.73 -24.18
C PHE A 820 37.51 12.37 -22.81
N THR A 821 36.70 12.41 -21.76
CA THR A 821 37.11 12.05 -20.39
C THR A 821 36.52 10.69 -20.03
N ILE A 822 37.39 9.72 -19.75
CA ILE A 822 37.00 8.36 -19.38
C ILE A 822 37.01 8.25 -17.87
N ARG A 823 35.86 7.92 -17.29
CA ARG A 823 35.70 7.86 -15.84
C ARG A 823 35.29 6.46 -15.38
N GLU A 824 35.93 5.95 -14.34
CA GLU A 824 35.58 4.68 -13.70
C GLU A 824 34.32 4.83 -12.83
N LEU A 825 33.48 3.80 -12.83
CA LEU A 825 32.32 3.65 -11.95
C LEU A 825 32.56 2.52 -10.93
N PRO A 826 32.16 2.67 -9.66
CA PRO A 826 31.56 3.85 -9.04
C PRO A 826 32.60 4.76 -8.37
N THR A 827 33.90 4.63 -8.67
CA THR A 827 34.97 5.41 -7.99
C THR A 827 35.05 6.86 -8.45
N TRP A 828 34.53 7.15 -9.64
CA TRP A 828 34.63 8.44 -10.31
C TRP A 828 36.08 8.85 -10.61
N GLU A 829 37.02 7.93 -10.66
CA GLU A 829 38.40 8.25 -11.04
C GLU A 829 38.47 8.56 -12.54
N ILE A 830 39.14 9.65 -12.92
CA ILE A 830 39.46 9.93 -14.32
C ILE A 830 40.59 8.99 -14.71
N LEU A 831 40.28 8.01 -15.55
CA LEU A 831 41.26 7.05 -16.05
C LEU A 831 42.11 7.66 -17.16
N LYS A 832 41.46 8.40 -18.08
CA LYS A 832 42.13 8.99 -19.24
C LYS A 832 41.39 10.19 -19.79
N ILE A 833 42.15 11.10 -20.40
CA ILE A 833 41.64 12.23 -21.18
C ILE A 833 42.26 12.16 -22.57
N TYR A 834 41.42 12.23 -23.61
CA TYR A 834 41.84 12.39 -25.00
C TYR A 834 41.38 13.73 -25.53
N GLU A 835 42.21 14.36 -26.34
CA GLU A 835 41.95 15.67 -26.92
C GLU A 835 42.20 15.63 -28.44
N GLN A 836 41.39 16.35 -29.20
CA GLN A 836 41.61 16.59 -30.62
C GLN A 836 40.91 17.87 -31.07
N ASP A 837 41.40 18.45 -32.17
CA ASP A 837 40.74 19.53 -32.89
C ASP A 837 39.90 18.95 -34.03
N TYR A 838 38.78 19.59 -34.41
CA TYR A 838 37.84 19.07 -35.42
C TYR A 838 37.27 20.12 -36.39
#